data_AF-A0A7W7XA10-F1
#
_entry.id   AF-A0A7W7XA10-F1
#
_cell.length_a   1.000
_cell.length_b   1.000
_cell.length_c   1.000
_cell.angle_alpha   90.00
_cell.angle_beta   90.00
_cell.angle_gamma   90.00
#
_symmetry.space_group_name_H-M   'P 1'
#
loop_
_entity.id
_entity.type
_entity.pdbx_description
1 polymer ?
#
loop_
_entity_poly.entity_id
_entity_poly.type
_entity_poly.pdbx_seq_one_letter_code
_entity_poly.pdbx_strand_id
1 'polypeptide(L)'
;MQHAQMQGKFRGKNKAPKWTKPDGGIVSVMVLPLAVTDPADLDRLDKLFGAMWSVKRAVQRDARAKVDAYWAARHERDTHGAKAARQRLGLSREGLERCAYKHLEDAGHLKHHASKALVMHMADQVWNGVQRHLFADSAGNRHGRPRVGRWYDFTRIPGRARSHTIVNKWETFRLVGTFHGHATAYAGGGRHALVQPRRMPTPAKPDGKIPIGRGTRKATWWDHTGPLAVVFAGGPDGKRGDLVLPVRIPQGPGQEDRARHFLAACARWHKVDLVRRRKAGASGGWAYEAHLMVLGPGYASPAVRQMRQRAAELDRIGGVDGNVSNLSVVSFPASLDPAEGKPESSEIVLTDQERARLEREAKKRRGRARALERSRRATNAAQYGLSKRQAVRAERRAAQGLKPKKVTVPGGARDSRADGVPKQAFRRDRLSSGYRELRARQAEAAAGAAEYRRHRARAVAREIVAAHGPVLMVEDCDIRTWYRLWGKRLSQTTPGMLVSALEIECRAAGGRLVRASTWSTALSQHCLCGERVTKTLRDREHKCIACGLVGKRDLVSAALAAFVDLADPDDPKTARLDSARSRHAQITYGEGLEEALNESTTPCQNTPRGAGRVAVPRQSGASAHRTAERRDRATPDEPRHVRDHAGAPGTRPACSPQLTLW
;
A
#
# COMPACT_ATOMS: atom_id res chain seq x y z
N MET A 1 27.49 -35.65 -30.97
CA MET A 1 27.76 -34.21 -31.19
C MET A 1 27.44 -33.45 -29.92
N GLN A 2 28.47 -32.94 -29.25
CA GLN A 2 28.38 -32.24 -27.97
C GLN A 2 27.76 -30.85 -28.16
N HIS A 3 26.62 -30.61 -27.53
CA HIS A 3 26.05 -29.26 -27.43
C HIS A 3 26.95 -28.40 -26.53
N ALA A 4 27.70 -27.48 -27.14
CA ALA A 4 28.44 -26.45 -26.44
C ALA A 4 27.46 -25.60 -25.62
N GLN A 5 27.45 -25.83 -24.31
CA GLN A 5 26.74 -25.01 -23.33
C GLN A 5 27.43 -23.64 -23.32
N MET A 6 26.85 -22.64 -24.00
CA MET A 6 27.32 -21.26 -23.88
C MET A 6 27.25 -20.84 -22.40
N GLN A 7 28.42 -20.78 -21.75
CA GLN A 7 28.57 -20.24 -20.40
C GLN A 7 28.31 -18.73 -20.43
N GLY A 8 27.05 -18.34 -20.33
CA GLY A 8 26.70 -16.95 -20.02
C GLY A 8 27.34 -16.57 -18.68
N LYS A 9 27.96 -15.38 -18.58
CA LYS A 9 28.43 -14.83 -17.30
C LYS A 9 27.24 -14.63 -16.36
N PHE A 10 26.94 -15.62 -15.52
CA PHE A 10 26.06 -15.51 -14.36
C PHE A 10 26.83 -14.90 -13.18
N ARG A 11 26.15 -14.48 -12.11
CA ARG A 11 26.81 -13.88 -10.94
C ARG A 11 27.89 -14.81 -10.39
N GLY A 12 29.16 -14.54 -10.69
CA GLY A 12 30.29 -15.17 -10.03
C GLY A 12 30.41 -14.69 -8.58
N LYS A 13 31.10 -15.47 -7.74
CA LYS A 13 31.45 -15.04 -6.37
C LYS A 13 32.30 -13.76 -6.47
N ASN A 14 31.80 -12.67 -5.89
CA ASN A 14 32.52 -11.40 -5.86
C ASN A 14 33.70 -11.55 -4.89
N LYS A 15 34.94 -11.38 -5.39
CA LYS A 15 36.17 -11.50 -4.58
C LYS A 15 36.46 -10.26 -3.72
N ALA A 16 35.77 -9.14 -3.98
CA ALA A 16 35.87 -7.91 -3.19
C ALA A 16 34.90 -7.91 -2.00
N PRO A 17 35.22 -7.20 -0.89
CA PRO A 17 34.29 -7.05 0.23
C PRO A 17 32.94 -6.52 -0.27
N LYS A 18 31.87 -7.12 0.24
CA LYS A 18 30.50 -6.80 -0.18
C LYS A 18 30.19 -5.36 0.22
N TRP A 19 29.99 -4.49 -0.76
CA TRP A 19 29.54 -3.12 -0.53
C TRP A 19 28.30 -3.13 0.39
N THR A 20 28.41 -2.43 1.51
CA THR A 20 27.32 -2.22 2.47
C THR A 20 26.71 -0.87 2.22
N LYS A 21 25.40 -0.76 2.49
CA LYS A 21 24.74 0.54 2.40
C LYS A 21 25.23 1.42 3.55
N PRO A 22 25.46 2.73 3.31
CA PRO A 22 25.75 3.68 4.37
C PRO A 22 24.55 3.83 5.33
N ASP A 23 24.76 4.52 6.45
CA ASP A 23 23.71 4.92 7.42
C ASP A 23 22.86 3.74 7.92
N GLY A 24 23.49 2.63 8.28
CA GLY A 24 22.77 1.42 8.75
C GLY A 24 21.84 0.79 7.70
N GLY A 25 21.98 1.18 6.42
CA GLY A 25 21.14 0.70 5.33
C GLY A 25 19.78 1.37 5.21
N ILE A 26 19.58 2.53 5.84
CA ILE A 26 18.38 3.35 5.67
C ILE A 26 18.24 3.74 4.19
N VAL A 27 17.03 3.53 3.66
CA VAL A 27 16.65 3.94 2.31
C VAL A 27 15.30 4.62 2.32
N SER A 28 15.15 5.59 1.43
CA SER A 28 13.93 6.35 1.23
C SER A 28 13.53 6.32 -0.24
N VAL A 29 12.27 6.58 -0.54
CA VAL A 29 11.75 6.59 -1.92
C VAL A 29 11.06 7.92 -2.22
N MET A 30 11.53 8.61 -3.26
CA MET A 30 10.84 9.73 -3.86
C MET A 30 10.08 9.26 -5.10
N VAL A 31 8.80 9.62 -5.19
CA VAL A 31 7.99 9.39 -6.40
C VAL A 31 8.12 10.59 -7.30
N LEU A 32 8.66 10.38 -8.50
CA LEU A 32 8.88 11.39 -9.53
C LEU A 32 7.90 11.14 -10.69
N PRO A 33 6.88 12.00 -10.89
CA PRO A 33 6.04 11.94 -12.08
C PRO A 33 6.86 12.07 -13.37
N LEU A 34 6.55 11.24 -14.36
CA LEU A 34 7.17 11.31 -15.69
C LEU A 34 6.21 11.99 -16.67
N ALA A 35 6.67 13.05 -17.32
CA ALA A 35 5.88 13.87 -18.24
C ALA A 35 5.95 13.34 -19.67
N VAL A 36 5.54 12.09 -19.87
CA VAL A 36 5.54 11.43 -21.18
C VAL A 36 4.29 11.82 -21.94
N THR A 37 4.46 12.61 -23.01
CA THR A 37 3.34 13.08 -23.84
C THR A 37 3.48 12.73 -25.31
N ASP A 38 4.68 12.37 -25.77
CA ASP A 38 4.94 11.90 -27.13
C ASP A 38 4.31 10.52 -27.36
N PRO A 39 3.41 10.36 -28.36
CA PRO A 39 2.86 9.06 -28.75
C PRO A 39 3.92 7.99 -29.03
N ALA A 40 5.06 8.35 -29.62
CA ALA A 40 6.13 7.41 -29.96
C ALA A 40 6.80 6.82 -28.71
N ASP A 41 6.99 7.61 -27.66
CA ASP A 41 7.54 7.15 -26.38
C ASP A 41 6.50 6.40 -25.55
N LEU A 42 5.22 6.77 -25.64
CA LEU A 42 4.12 6.02 -25.03
C LEU A 42 4.02 4.60 -25.61
N ASP A 43 4.17 4.45 -26.93
CA ASP A 43 4.26 3.14 -27.59
C ASP A 43 5.47 2.33 -27.09
N ARG A 44 6.65 2.97 -26.99
CA ARG A 44 7.86 2.31 -26.46
C ARG A 44 7.66 1.83 -25.01
N LEU A 45 7.01 2.63 -24.17
CA LEU A 45 6.68 2.25 -22.80
C LEU A 45 5.70 1.09 -22.75
N ASP A 46 4.64 1.10 -23.56
CA ASP A 46 3.68 0.00 -23.58
C ASP A 46 4.34 -1.31 -24.03
N LYS A 47 5.19 -1.26 -25.08
CA LYS A 47 6.01 -2.39 -25.53
C LYS A 47 7.00 -2.88 -24.48
N LEU A 48 7.67 -1.98 -23.77
CA LEU A 48 8.56 -2.34 -22.64
C LEU A 48 7.78 -3.04 -21.52
N PHE A 49 6.65 -2.49 -21.09
CA PHE A 49 5.81 -3.14 -20.08
C PHE A 49 5.29 -4.49 -20.59
N GLY A 50 4.88 -4.58 -21.86
CA GLY A 50 4.41 -5.80 -22.51
C GLY A 50 5.46 -6.90 -22.49
N ALA A 51 6.68 -6.58 -22.92
CA ALA A 51 7.82 -7.49 -22.90
C ALA A 51 8.13 -7.98 -21.48
N MET A 52 8.24 -7.06 -20.52
CA MET A 52 8.51 -7.40 -19.12
C MET A 52 7.41 -8.25 -18.49
N TRP A 53 6.15 -8.04 -18.87
CA TRP A 53 5.03 -8.86 -18.41
C TRP A 53 5.07 -10.27 -18.99
N SER A 54 5.35 -10.41 -20.29
CA SER A 54 5.47 -11.72 -20.94
C SER A 54 6.53 -12.57 -20.24
N VAL A 55 7.71 -11.99 -20.00
CA VAL A 55 8.79 -12.63 -19.25
C VAL A 55 8.35 -12.96 -17.82
N LYS A 56 7.82 -11.98 -17.07
CA LYS A 56 7.36 -12.21 -15.68
C LYS A 56 6.37 -13.36 -15.60
N ARG A 57 5.39 -13.40 -16.52
CA ARG A 57 4.35 -14.42 -16.56
C ARG A 57 4.92 -15.80 -16.85
N ALA A 58 5.89 -15.90 -17.77
CA ALA A 58 6.59 -17.16 -18.06
C ALA A 58 7.37 -17.65 -16.82
N VAL A 59 8.16 -16.78 -16.20
CA VAL A 59 8.92 -17.12 -14.97
C VAL A 59 8.00 -17.47 -13.81
N GLN A 60 6.84 -16.82 -13.67
CA GLN A 60 5.84 -17.18 -12.65
C GLN A 60 5.26 -18.58 -12.87
N ARG A 61 5.11 -19.03 -14.12
CA ARG A 61 4.67 -20.40 -14.44
C ARG A 61 5.76 -21.40 -14.12
N ASP A 62 7.00 -21.13 -14.49
CA ASP A 62 8.14 -21.99 -14.13
C ASP A 62 8.27 -22.11 -12.61
N ALA A 63 8.21 -20.98 -11.91
CA ALA A 63 8.26 -20.95 -10.46
C ALA A 63 7.12 -21.76 -9.84
N ARG A 64 5.89 -21.68 -10.40
CA ARG A 64 4.76 -22.46 -9.92
C ARG A 64 4.95 -23.96 -10.16
N ALA A 65 5.35 -24.35 -11.37
CA ALA A 65 5.60 -25.74 -11.71
C ALA A 65 6.71 -26.35 -10.83
N LYS A 66 7.81 -25.61 -10.62
CA LYS A 66 8.91 -26.04 -9.74
C LYS A 66 8.48 -26.14 -8.27
N VAL A 67 7.64 -25.23 -7.77
CA VAL A 67 7.09 -25.32 -6.42
C VAL A 67 6.15 -26.52 -6.27
N ASP A 68 5.28 -26.75 -7.25
CA ASP A 68 4.36 -27.89 -7.22
C ASP A 68 5.15 -29.22 -7.27
N ALA A 69 6.19 -29.32 -8.11
CA ALA A 69 7.10 -30.46 -8.13
C ALA A 69 7.86 -30.64 -6.81
N TYR A 70 8.31 -29.54 -6.17
CA TYR A 70 8.98 -29.59 -4.88
C TYR A 70 8.07 -30.15 -3.76
N TRP A 71 6.77 -29.84 -3.79
CA TRP A 71 5.82 -30.39 -2.82
C TRP A 71 5.40 -31.83 -3.14
N ALA A 72 5.37 -32.21 -4.41
CA ALA A 72 5.12 -33.59 -4.83
C ALA A 72 6.28 -34.54 -4.49
N ALA A 73 7.52 -34.04 -4.48
CA ALA A 73 8.73 -34.81 -4.17
C ALA A 73 8.91 -35.08 -2.66
N ARG A 74 7.87 -35.57 -1.97
CA ARG A 74 7.91 -35.84 -0.52
C ARG A 74 9.04 -36.81 -0.16
N HIS A 75 9.07 -37.99 -0.79
CA HIS A 75 10.08 -39.01 -0.53
C HIS A 75 11.51 -38.47 -0.70
N GLU A 76 11.80 -37.77 -1.80
CA GLU A 76 13.13 -37.20 -2.03
C GLU A 76 13.54 -36.19 -0.96
N ARG A 77 12.61 -35.37 -0.46
CA ARG A 77 12.91 -34.40 0.61
C ARG A 77 13.16 -35.09 1.94
N ASP A 78 12.49 -36.20 2.20
CA ASP A 78 12.64 -36.98 3.42
C ASP A 78 13.96 -37.79 3.36
N THR A 79 14.33 -38.32 2.20
CA THR A 79 15.55 -39.14 2.00
C THR A 79 16.83 -38.32 1.76
N HIS A 80 16.80 -37.33 0.86
CA HIS A 80 17.98 -36.57 0.43
C HIS A 80 17.99 -35.12 0.95
N GLY A 81 16.95 -34.74 1.70
CA GLY A 81 16.82 -33.42 2.29
C GLY A 81 16.18 -32.38 1.37
N ALA A 82 15.46 -31.43 1.99
CA ALA A 82 14.79 -30.33 1.30
C ALA A 82 15.71 -29.46 0.42
N LYS A 83 17.00 -29.35 0.77
CA LYS A 83 17.97 -28.55 0.01
C LYS A 83 18.31 -29.22 -1.34
N ALA A 84 18.53 -30.54 -1.35
CA ALA A 84 18.86 -31.30 -2.56
C ALA A 84 17.70 -31.24 -3.57
N ALA A 85 16.47 -31.48 -3.11
CA ALA A 85 15.27 -31.37 -3.95
C ALA A 85 15.11 -29.98 -4.59
N ARG A 86 15.40 -28.90 -3.84
CA ARG A 86 15.39 -27.54 -4.40
C ARG A 86 16.48 -27.33 -5.45
N GLN A 87 17.69 -27.84 -5.22
CA GLN A 87 18.80 -27.69 -6.16
C GLN A 87 18.52 -28.42 -7.48
N ARG A 88 18.05 -29.67 -7.42
CA ARG A 88 17.64 -30.45 -8.60
C ARG A 88 16.57 -29.76 -9.43
N LEU A 89 15.55 -29.19 -8.78
CA LEU A 89 14.47 -28.46 -9.44
C LEU A 89 14.88 -27.06 -9.92
N GLY A 90 16.11 -26.61 -9.62
CA GLY A 90 16.53 -25.23 -9.87
C GLY A 90 15.60 -24.21 -9.21
N LEU A 91 15.08 -24.54 -8.01
CA LEU A 91 14.22 -23.72 -7.18
C LEU A 91 15.09 -22.82 -6.30
N SER A 92 15.81 -21.93 -6.96
CA SER A 92 16.68 -20.91 -6.36
C SER A 92 16.52 -19.59 -7.10
N ARG A 93 17.02 -18.51 -6.51
CA ARG A 93 17.11 -17.19 -7.17
C ARG A 93 17.77 -17.31 -8.55
N GLU A 94 18.97 -17.88 -8.60
CA GLU A 94 19.75 -18.04 -9.83
C GLU A 94 19.07 -18.97 -10.83
N GLY A 95 18.36 -20.00 -10.35
CA GLY A 95 17.59 -20.90 -11.21
C GLY A 95 16.44 -20.18 -11.92
N LEU A 96 15.74 -19.26 -11.24
CA LEU A 96 14.71 -18.43 -11.86
C LEU A 96 15.30 -17.32 -12.76
N GLU A 97 16.45 -16.73 -12.39
CA GLU A 97 17.16 -15.79 -13.26
C GLU A 97 17.59 -16.46 -14.58
N ARG A 98 18.04 -17.73 -14.54
CA ARG A 98 18.33 -18.55 -15.73
C ARG A 98 17.10 -18.82 -16.58
N CYS A 99 15.98 -19.21 -15.97
CA CYS A 99 14.69 -19.36 -16.68
C CYS A 99 14.30 -18.06 -17.39
N ALA A 100 14.39 -16.93 -16.69
CA ALA A 100 14.04 -15.63 -17.24
C ALA A 100 14.91 -15.25 -18.44
N TYR A 101 16.22 -15.50 -18.34
CA TYR A 101 17.13 -15.26 -19.44
C TYR A 101 16.84 -16.15 -20.64
N LYS A 102 16.59 -17.46 -20.41
CA LYS A 102 16.18 -18.38 -21.47
C LYS A 102 14.92 -17.88 -22.19
N HIS A 103 13.88 -17.46 -21.46
CA HIS A 103 12.67 -16.89 -22.06
C HIS A 103 12.95 -15.64 -22.91
N LEU A 104 13.94 -14.82 -22.56
CA LEU A 104 14.34 -13.65 -23.36
C LEU A 104 15.10 -14.06 -24.62
N GLU A 105 15.96 -15.08 -24.54
CA GLU A 105 16.69 -15.62 -25.70
C GLU A 105 15.74 -16.29 -26.69
N ASP A 106 14.87 -17.17 -26.20
CA ASP A 106 13.87 -17.88 -27.01
C ASP A 106 12.86 -16.90 -27.65
N ALA A 107 12.57 -15.78 -26.98
CA ALA A 107 11.70 -14.72 -27.48
C ALA A 107 12.51 -13.50 -27.94
N GLY A 108 13.40 -13.68 -28.93
CA GLY A 108 14.32 -12.65 -29.43
C GLY A 108 13.66 -11.29 -29.72
N HIS A 109 12.43 -11.25 -30.23
CA HIS A 109 11.68 -10.00 -30.46
C HIS A 109 11.52 -9.12 -29.19
N LEU A 110 11.55 -9.71 -27.99
CA LEU A 110 11.48 -8.96 -26.73
C LEU A 110 12.76 -8.17 -26.44
N LYS A 111 13.90 -8.57 -27.02
CA LYS A 111 15.19 -7.87 -26.89
C LYS A 111 15.23 -6.52 -27.59
N HIS A 112 14.24 -6.17 -28.41
CA HIS A 112 14.07 -4.79 -28.88
C HIS A 112 13.59 -3.84 -27.77
N HIS A 113 13.02 -4.37 -26.69
CA HIS A 113 12.34 -3.58 -25.67
C HIS A 113 12.91 -3.78 -24.26
N ALA A 114 13.32 -5.00 -23.92
CA ALA A 114 13.80 -5.35 -22.58
C ALA A 114 15.28 -5.74 -22.61
N SER A 115 16.03 -5.30 -21.59
CA SER A 115 17.42 -5.71 -21.39
C SER A 115 17.52 -6.96 -20.53
N LYS A 116 18.62 -7.71 -20.67
CA LYS A 116 18.94 -8.87 -19.82
C LYS A 116 18.90 -8.52 -18.33
N ALA A 117 19.41 -7.35 -17.94
CA ALA A 117 19.41 -6.88 -16.56
C ALA A 117 17.98 -6.72 -16.01
N LEU A 118 17.08 -6.10 -16.77
CA LEU A 118 15.67 -5.94 -16.35
C LEU A 118 14.99 -7.30 -16.15
N VAL A 119 15.22 -8.23 -17.07
CA VAL A 119 14.65 -9.58 -17.02
C VAL A 119 15.13 -10.37 -15.80
N MET A 120 16.42 -10.32 -15.49
CA MET A 120 16.96 -10.96 -14.27
C MET A 120 16.38 -10.35 -13.00
N HIS A 121 16.25 -9.02 -12.92
CA HIS A 121 15.64 -8.36 -11.76
C HIS A 121 14.14 -8.64 -11.61
N MET A 122 13.45 -8.87 -12.72
CA MET A 122 12.07 -9.35 -12.68
C MET A 122 11.99 -10.77 -12.09
N ALA A 123 12.93 -11.64 -12.44
CA ALA A 123 13.01 -12.99 -11.87
C ALA A 123 13.25 -12.98 -10.36
N ASP A 124 14.12 -12.09 -9.88
CA ASP A 124 14.37 -11.87 -8.45
C ASP A 124 13.08 -11.47 -7.69
N GLN A 125 12.22 -10.64 -8.30
CA GLN A 125 10.90 -10.35 -7.73
C GLN A 125 10.00 -11.59 -7.63
N VAL A 126 10.04 -12.48 -8.63
CA VAL A 126 9.29 -13.74 -8.58
C VAL A 126 9.86 -14.65 -7.49
N TRP A 127 11.18 -14.74 -7.39
CA TRP A 127 11.87 -15.50 -6.34
C TRP A 127 11.46 -15.05 -4.93
N ASN A 128 11.35 -13.74 -4.67
CA ASN A 128 10.88 -13.26 -3.36
C ASN A 128 9.50 -13.82 -2.96
N GLY A 129 8.62 -14.04 -3.94
CA GLY A 129 7.32 -14.69 -3.71
C GLY A 129 7.44 -16.19 -3.40
N VAL A 130 8.35 -16.87 -4.09
CA VAL A 130 8.68 -18.29 -3.85
C VAL A 130 9.33 -18.47 -2.48
N GLN A 131 10.31 -17.64 -2.13
CA GLN A 131 11.02 -17.69 -0.86
C GLN A 131 10.05 -17.60 0.32
N ARG A 132 9.12 -16.64 0.31
CA ARG A 132 8.10 -16.51 1.36
C ARG A 132 7.13 -17.68 1.44
N HIS A 133 7.00 -18.47 0.39
CA HIS A 133 6.19 -19.68 0.39
C HIS A 133 6.96 -20.89 0.94
N LEU A 134 8.24 -20.99 0.61
CA LEU A 134 9.10 -22.11 1.01
C LEU A 134 9.55 -21.99 2.47
N PHE A 135 9.80 -20.77 2.96
CA PHE A 135 10.34 -20.52 4.28
C PHE A 135 9.33 -19.74 5.12
N ALA A 136 9.21 -20.15 6.38
CA ALA A 136 8.40 -19.43 7.35
C ALA A 136 9.00 -18.06 7.67
N ASP A 137 8.16 -17.10 8.02
CA ASP A 137 8.58 -15.87 8.68
C ASP A 137 8.95 -16.14 10.15
N SER A 138 9.35 -15.09 10.87
CA SER A 138 9.71 -15.17 12.29
C SER A 138 8.55 -15.66 13.18
N ALA A 139 7.31 -15.55 12.71
CA ALA A 139 6.12 -16.05 13.40
C ALA A 139 5.73 -17.47 12.96
N GLY A 140 6.60 -18.18 12.24
CA GLY A 140 6.34 -19.55 11.76
C GLY A 140 5.39 -19.62 10.56
N ASN A 141 4.92 -18.49 10.03
CA ASN A 141 3.90 -18.46 8.97
C ASN A 141 4.53 -18.48 7.58
N ARG A 142 3.91 -19.21 6.65
CA ARG A 142 4.30 -19.25 5.23
C ARG A 142 3.27 -18.56 4.37
N HIS A 143 3.72 -17.92 3.30
CA HIS A 143 2.80 -17.45 2.27
C HIS A 143 2.23 -18.62 1.45
N GLY A 144 1.01 -18.44 0.93
CA GLY A 144 0.40 -19.42 0.03
C GLY A 144 1.18 -19.61 -1.27
N ARG A 145 0.85 -20.68 -2.02
CA ARG A 145 1.51 -21.04 -3.29
C ARG A 145 1.59 -19.84 -4.24
N PRO A 146 2.73 -19.61 -4.91
CA PRO A 146 2.87 -18.53 -5.89
C PRO A 146 1.77 -18.56 -6.96
N ARG A 147 1.28 -17.37 -7.34
CA ARG A 147 0.23 -17.22 -8.35
C ARG A 147 0.75 -16.42 -9.54
N VAL A 148 0.25 -16.76 -10.73
CA VAL A 148 0.47 -15.97 -11.94
C VAL A 148 -0.43 -14.73 -11.87
N GLY A 149 0.16 -13.55 -12.04
CA GLY A 149 -0.58 -12.29 -11.98
C GLY A 149 -1.48 -12.05 -13.20
N ARG A 150 -2.04 -10.84 -13.29
CA ARG A 150 -2.73 -10.35 -14.49
C ARG A 150 -1.97 -9.15 -15.07
N TRP A 151 -2.07 -8.96 -16.38
CA TRP A 151 -1.47 -7.81 -17.09
C TRP A 151 -1.81 -6.46 -16.45
N TYR A 152 -3.08 -6.28 -16.08
CA TYR A 152 -3.56 -5.02 -15.52
C TYR A 152 -3.05 -4.74 -14.09
N ASP A 153 -2.63 -5.79 -13.37
CA ASP A 153 -2.05 -5.68 -12.03
C ASP A 153 -0.52 -5.50 -12.12
N PHE A 154 0.06 -5.65 -13.32
CA PHE A 154 1.47 -5.41 -13.57
C PHE A 154 1.73 -3.93 -13.81
N THR A 155 2.15 -3.26 -12.74
CA THR A 155 2.31 -1.80 -12.68
C THR A 155 3.74 -1.33 -12.41
N ARG A 156 4.69 -2.23 -12.12
CA ARG A 156 6.07 -1.88 -11.76
C ARG A 156 7.08 -2.78 -12.45
N ILE A 157 8.09 -2.14 -13.05
CA ILE A 157 9.32 -2.78 -13.52
C ILE A 157 10.42 -2.38 -12.53
N PRO A 158 10.98 -3.33 -11.76
CA PRO A 158 12.13 -3.03 -10.93
C PRO A 158 13.34 -2.68 -11.80
N GLY A 159 13.97 -1.55 -11.53
CA GLY A 159 15.31 -1.31 -12.04
C GLY A 159 16.35 -2.15 -11.29
N ARG A 160 17.59 -1.95 -11.69
CA ARG A 160 18.79 -2.40 -11.01
C ARG A 160 19.36 -1.26 -10.20
N ALA A 161 19.83 -1.56 -9.00
CA ALA A 161 20.61 -0.61 -8.22
C ALA A 161 21.90 -0.24 -8.98
N ARG A 162 22.33 1.00 -8.84
CA ARG A 162 23.61 1.43 -9.40
C ARG A 162 24.77 0.64 -8.82
N SER A 163 25.84 0.53 -9.60
CA SER A 163 27.11 0.10 -9.04
C SER A 163 27.64 1.19 -8.12
N HIS A 164 28.10 0.79 -6.94
CA HIS A 164 28.86 1.66 -6.03
C HIS A 164 30.34 1.33 -6.02
N THR A 165 30.74 0.26 -6.72
CA THR A 165 32.15 -0.12 -6.92
C THR A 165 32.66 0.26 -8.31
N ILE A 166 31.77 0.63 -9.22
CA ILE A 166 32.13 1.04 -10.60
C ILE A 166 31.46 2.37 -10.85
N VAL A 167 32.28 3.39 -11.10
CA VAL A 167 31.84 4.76 -11.39
C VAL A 167 30.93 4.75 -12.63
N ASN A 168 29.90 5.58 -12.63
CA ASN A 168 29.03 5.80 -13.80
C ASN A 168 28.40 4.52 -14.37
N LYS A 169 28.01 3.58 -13.50
CA LYS A 169 27.38 2.32 -13.92
C LYS A 169 25.98 2.14 -13.35
N TRP A 170 24.98 2.37 -14.21
CA TRP A 170 23.59 2.00 -14.02
C TRP A 170 23.11 1.19 -15.23
N GLU A 171 22.69 -0.06 -15.03
CA GLU A 171 22.39 -1.01 -16.13
C GLU A 171 20.92 -0.96 -16.62
N THR A 172 20.07 -0.15 -15.99
CA THR A 172 18.62 -0.12 -16.29
C THR A 172 18.12 1.33 -16.37
N PHE A 173 17.08 1.70 -15.62
CA PHE A 173 16.57 3.07 -15.55
C PHE A 173 17.54 3.94 -14.74
N ARG A 174 18.05 5.02 -15.33
CA ARG A 174 18.91 6.00 -14.65
C ARG A 174 18.27 7.37 -14.57
N LEU A 175 18.40 8.03 -13.42
CA LEU A 175 18.09 9.45 -13.30
C LEU A 175 19.35 10.24 -13.70
N VAL A 176 19.18 11.18 -14.63
CA VAL A 176 20.24 12.05 -15.15
C VAL A 176 19.83 13.52 -14.96
N GLY A 177 20.78 14.45 -15.09
CA GLY A 177 20.55 15.87 -14.85
C GLY A 177 20.80 16.25 -13.40
N THR A 178 20.58 17.51 -13.07
CA THR A 178 20.74 18.01 -11.69
C THR A 178 19.49 18.76 -11.24
N PHE A 179 19.27 18.84 -9.92
CA PHE A 179 18.20 19.67 -9.38
C PHE A 179 18.39 21.14 -9.75
N HIS A 180 19.63 21.65 -9.68
CA HIS A 180 19.96 23.00 -10.09
C HIS A 180 19.65 23.24 -11.58
N GLY A 181 20.16 22.39 -12.49
CA GLY A 181 19.89 22.52 -13.92
C GLY A 181 18.40 22.38 -14.27
N HIS A 182 17.65 21.57 -13.52
CA HIS A 182 16.20 21.53 -13.67
C HIS A 182 15.52 22.82 -13.19
N ALA A 183 15.94 23.38 -12.06
CA ALA A 183 15.42 24.65 -11.56
C ALA A 183 15.73 25.80 -12.53
N THR A 184 16.97 25.90 -13.01
CA THR A 184 17.41 26.92 -13.97
C THR A 184 16.64 26.86 -15.27
N ALA A 185 16.46 25.66 -15.84
CA ALA A 185 15.73 25.48 -17.09
C ALA A 185 14.24 25.84 -17.02
N TYR A 186 13.67 25.85 -15.81
CA TYR A 186 12.26 26.12 -15.58
C TYR A 186 12.05 27.24 -14.56
N ALA A 187 13.01 28.18 -14.45
CA ALA A 187 12.89 29.35 -13.58
C ALA A 187 11.97 30.39 -14.24
N GLY A 188 10.97 30.88 -13.51
CA GLY A 188 10.10 31.95 -13.98
C GLY A 188 10.77 33.32 -13.85
N GLY A 189 11.47 33.76 -14.89
CA GLY A 189 11.75 35.18 -15.23
C GLY A 189 12.01 36.16 -14.08
N GLY A 190 12.76 35.78 -13.04
CA GLY A 190 13.20 36.69 -11.97
C GLY A 190 12.68 36.40 -10.55
N ARG A 191 11.86 35.35 -10.33
CA ARG A 191 11.61 34.83 -8.97
C ARG A 191 11.90 33.33 -8.94
N HIS A 192 12.54 32.87 -7.86
CA HIS A 192 12.95 31.46 -7.62
C HIS A 192 11.80 30.42 -7.58
N ALA A 193 10.62 30.72 -8.10
CA ALA A 193 9.53 29.77 -8.24
C ALA A 193 9.76 28.89 -9.48
N LEU A 194 9.85 27.58 -9.27
CA LEU A 194 9.90 26.59 -10.35
C LEU A 194 8.59 26.64 -11.16
N VAL A 195 8.66 26.92 -12.47
CA VAL A 195 7.52 26.97 -13.40
C VAL A 195 7.74 25.95 -14.52
N GLN A 196 7.17 24.75 -14.36
CA GLN A 196 7.32 23.67 -15.33
C GLN A 196 6.19 23.69 -16.39
N PRO A 197 6.50 23.73 -17.70
CA PRO A 197 5.49 23.81 -18.76
C PRO A 197 4.57 22.58 -18.76
N ARG A 198 3.37 22.70 -19.34
CA ARG A 198 2.39 21.58 -19.39
C ARG A 198 2.96 20.37 -20.13
N ARG A 199 3.65 20.59 -21.24
CA ARG A 199 4.47 19.59 -21.94
C ARG A 199 5.92 19.85 -21.59
N MET A 200 6.58 18.87 -20.96
CA MET A 200 8.00 18.99 -20.62
C MET A 200 8.81 18.69 -21.88
N PRO A 201 9.77 19.55 -22.26
CA PRO A 201 10.73 19.23 -23.31
C PRO A 201 11.52 17.97 -22.95
N THR A 202 11.80 17.13 -23.94
CA THR A 202 12.71 15.99 -23.78
C THR A 202 14.15 16.49 -23.82
N PRO A 203 14.95 16.31 -22.74
CA PRO A 203 16.35 16.73 -22.78
C PRO A 203 17.11 16.00 -23.88
N ALA A 204 17.98 16.72 -24.59
CA ALA A 204 18.90 16.12 -25.54
C ALA A 204 20.05 15.43 -24.80
N LYS A 205 20.60 14.38 -25.41
CA LYS A 205 21.85 13.78 -24.92
C LYS A 205 22.98 14.81 -25.08
N PRO A 206 23.90 14.94 -24.11
CA PRO A 206 25.06 15.81 -24.29
C PRO A 206 25.88 15.40 -25.51
N ASP A 207 26.21 16.39 -26.33
CA ASP A 207 27.07 16.26 -27.51
C ASP A 207 28.46 16.84 -27.23
N GLY A 208 29.43 16.53 -28.10
CA GLY A 208 30.80 17.02 -27.98
C GLY A 208 31.76 16.10 -27.24
N LYS A 209 32.94 16.64 -26.91
CA LYS A 209 34.08 15.94 -26.31
C LYS A 209 34.37 16.52 -24.92
N ILE A 210 34.44 15.66 -23.91
CA ILE A 210 34.77 16.00 -22.53
C ILE A 210 36.27 15.78 -22.32
N PRO A 211 37.02 16.78 -21.84
CA PRO A 211 38.41 16.61 -21.44
C PRO A 211 38.55 15.54 -20.36
N ILE A 212 39.55 14.69 -20.52
CA ILE A 212 40.01 13.74 -19.49
C ILE A 212 41.51 13.96 -19.31
N GLY A 213 42.07 13.63 -18.15
CA GLY A 213 43.45 14.00 -17.77
C GLY A 213 44.51 13.83 -18.87
N ARG A 214 44.39 12.79 -19.73
CA ARG A 214 45.03 12.77 -21.06
C ARG A 214 43.99 12.54 -22.16
N GLY A 215 43.73 13.55 -22.98
CA GLY A 215 42.89 13.47 -24.16
C GLY A 215 41.42 13.86 -23.92
N THR A 216 40.52 13.36 -24.78
CA THR A 216 39.09 13.66 -24.70
C THR A 216 38.25 12.41 -24.92
N ARG A 217 37.08 12.34 -24.28
CA ARG A 217 36.07 11.29 -24.52
C ARG A 217 34.77 11.90 -25.03
N LYS A 218 33.95 11.12 -25.75
CA LYS A 218 32.61 11.57 -26.13
C LYS A 218 31.74 11.84 -24.89
N ALA A 219 30.96 12.91 -24.93
CA ALA A 219 29.99 13.22 -23.90
C ALA A 219 28.91 12.12 -23.80
N THR A 220 28.44 11.89 -22.58
CA THR A 220 27.46 10.88 -22.26
C THR A 220 26.39 11.48 -21.34
N TRP A 221 25.34 10.72 -21.06
CA TRP A 221 24.34 11.12 -20.08
C TRP A 221 24.87 11.34 -18.65
N TRP A 222 26.09 10.89 -18.33
CA TRP A 222 26.76 11.19 -17.06
C TRP A 222 27.24 12.64 -16.97
N ASP A 223 27.41 13.28 -18.13
CA ASP A 223 27.85 14.67 -18.27
C ASP A 223 26.66 15.64 -18.36
N HIS A 224 25.42 15.12 -18.36
CA HIS A 224 24.21 15.92 -18.44
C HIS A 224 23.94 16.64 -17.13
N THR A 225 24.09 17.96 -17.12
CA THR A 225 23.84 18.82 -15.95
C THR A 225 22.49 19.53 -15.98
N GLY A 226 21.76 19.44 -17.10
CA GLY A 226 20.48 20.13 -17.32
C GLY A 226 19.26 19.51 -16.63
N PRO A 227 18.06 19.63 -17.21
CA PRO A 227 16.82 19.14 -16.61
C PRO A 227 16.84 17.65 -16.30
N LEU A 228 16.23 17.29 -15.16
CA LEU A 228 16.09 15.90 -14.74
C LEU A 228 15.27 15.07 -15.73
N ALA A 229 15.79 13.90 -16.09
CA ALA A 229 15.11 12.89 -16.89
C ALA A 229 15.47 11.47 -16.44
N VAL A 230 14.58 10.52 -16.68
CA VAL A 230 14.89 9.09 -16.56
C VAL A 230 15.25 8.55 -17.93
N VAL A 231 16.44 7.97 -18.04
CA VAL A 231 16.96 7.40 -19.29
C VAL A 231 17.04 5.89 -19.18
N PHE A 232 16.63 5.20 -20.25
CA PHE A 232 16.81 3.78 -20.43
C PHE A 232 17.37 3.50 -21.82
N ALA A 233 18.48 2.77 -21.92
CA ALA A 233 19.16 2.52 -23.19
C ALA A 233 18.40 1.61 -24.16
N GLY A 234 17.26 1.03 -23.74
CA GLY A 234 16.51 0.07 -24.53
C GLY A 234 17.00 -1.37 -24.34
N GLY A 235 16.41 -2.28 -25.10
CA GLY A 235 16.92 -3.65 -25.21
C GLY A 235 18.08 -3.72 -26.22
N PRO A 236 18.91 -4.79 -26.16
CA PRO A 236 20.14 -4.87 -26.96
C PRO A 236 19.93 -4.83 -28.48
N ASP A 237 18.74 -5.23 -28.96
CA ASP A 237 18.43 -5.25 -30.39
C ASP A 237 17.64 -3.99 -30.82
N GLY A 238 17.49 -3.02 -29.91
CA GLY A 238 16.74 -1.79 -30.16
C GLY A 238 17.53 -0.79 -31.01
N LYS A 239 16.98 -0.40 -32.17
CA LYS A 239 17.57 0.63 -33.06
C LYS A 239 17.09 2.06 -32.78
N ARG A 240 16.11 2.24 -31.89
CA ARG A 240 15.41 3.53 -31.62
C ARG A 240 16.14 4.44 -30.61
N GLY A 241 17.40 4.16 -30.30
CA GLY A 241 18.20 4.91 -29.32
C GLY A 241 17.66 4.83 -27.89
N ASP A 242 18.11 5.75 -27.04
CA ASP A 242 17.70 5.83 -25.63
C ASP A 242 16.22 6.24 -25.51
N LEU A 243 15.52 5.69 -24.52
CA LEU A 243 14.22 6.15 -24.07
C LEU A 243 14.43 7.20 -22.98
N VAL A 244 14.09 8.45 -23.26
CA VAL A 244 14.30 9.60 -22.37
C VAL A 244 12.96 10.09 -21.85
N LEU A 245 12.76 10.04 -20.54
CA LEU A 245 11.49 10.32 -19.89
C LEU A 245 11.63 11.56 -19.00
N PRO A 246 11.14 12.74 -19.41
CA PRO A 246 11.27 13.97 -18.63
C PRO A 246 10.62 13.83 -17.26
N VAL A 247 11.32 14.26 -16.21
CA VAL A 247 10.79 14.28 -14.85
C VAL A 247 10.04 15.57 -14.61
N ARG A 248 8.87 15.49 -13.95
CA ARG A 248 8.20 16.66 -13.38
C ARG A 248 8.38 16.65 -11.87
N ILE A 249 9.00 17.70 -11.31
CA ILE A 249 9.12 17.88 -9.87
C ILE A 249 7.75 18.29 -9.31
N PRO A 250 7.23 17.61 -8.26
CA PRO A 250 5.99 18.03 -7.60
C PRO A 250 6.07 19.47 -7.09
N GLN A 251 5.02 20.27 -7.29
CA GLN A 251 4.92 21.65 -6.84
C GLN A 251 3.90 21.79 -5.71
N GLY A 252 4.04 22.85 -4.89
CA GLY A 252 3.18 23.16 -3.76
C GLY A 252 3.98 23.42 -2.47
N PRO A 253 3.31 23.84 -1.38
CA PRO A 253 3.96 24.15 -0.12
C PRO A 253 4.85 23.00 0.39
N GLY A 254 6.12 23.29 0.70
CA GLY A 254 7.10 22.32 1.19
C GLY A 254 7.55 21.24 0.19
N GLN A 255 7.05 21.23 -1.05
CA GLN A 255 7.51 20.26 -2.05
C GLN A 255 8.91 20.58 -2.59
N GLU A 256 9.29 21.86 -2.62
CA GLU A 256 10.61 22.27 -3.08
C GLU A 256 11.71 21.77 -2.13
N ASP A 257 11.58 22.03 -0.83
CA ASP A 257 12.53 21.53 0.19
C ASP A 257 12.63 20.00 0.16
N ARG A 258 11.48 19.33 0.01
CA ARG A 258 11.41 17.88 -0.13
C ARG A 258 12.15 17.42 -1.39
N ALA A 259 11.94 18.09 -2.53
CA ALA A 259 12.63 17.77 -3.76
C ALA A 259 14.14 18.00 -3.64
N ARG A 260 14.54 19.13 -3.07
CA ARG A 260 15.94 19.48 -2.78
C ARG A 260 16.61 18.42 -1.91
N HIS A 261 15.97 17.97 -0.82
CA HIS A 261 16.46 16.91 0.06
C HIS A 261 16.84 15.62 -0.68
N PHE A 262 16.03 15.21 -1.66
CA PHE A 262 16.28 13.97 -2.41
C PHE A 262 17.13 14.15 -3.68
N LEU A 263 17.07 15.33 -4.32
CA LEU A 263 17.59 15.54 -5.67
C LEU A 263 18.87 16.38 -5.71
N ALA A 264 19.23 17.08 -4.63
CA ALA A 264 20.47 17.87 -4.59
C ALA A 264 21.74 16.99 -4.62
N ALA A 265 21.70 15.81 -4.01
CA ALA A 265 22.85 14.91 -3.89
C ALA A 265 22.70 13.66 -4.78
N CYS A 266 23.11 13.74 -6.05
CA CYS A 266 23.04 12.63 -7.01
C CYS A 266 23.84 11.39 -6.56
N ALA A 267 24.88 11.58 -5.74
CA ALA A 267 25.65 10.51 -5.12
C ALA A 267 24.80 9.57 -4.24
N ARG A 268 23.66 10.03 -3.74
CA ARG A 268 22.74 9.21 -2.90
C ARG A 268 21.72 8.43 -3.71
N TRP A 269 21.57 8.71 -5.00
CA TRP A 269 20.62 8.00 -5.86
C TRP A 269 21.06 6.56 -6.04
N HIS A 270 20.19 5.61 -5.69
CA HIS A 270 20.53 4.20 -5.65
C HIS A 270 19.89 3.39 -6.77
N LYS A 271 18.60 3.59 -7.02
CA LYS A 271 17.81 2.73 -7.90
C LYS A 271 16.57 3.48 -8.38
N VAL A 272 16.17 3.29 -9.63
CA VAL A 272 14.87 3.76 -10.14
C VAL A 272 14.01 2.56 -10.54
N ASP A 273 12.80 2.51 -10.01
CA ASP A 273 11.77 1.60 -10.51
C ASP A 273 10.78 2.36 -11.39
N LEU A 274 10.50 1.83 -12.57
CA LEU A 274 9.52 2.41 -13.48
C LEU A 274 8.13 1.89 -13.12
N VAL A 275 7.22 2.80 -12.83
CA VAL A 275 5.87 2.49 -12.36
C VAL A 275 4.84 3.14 -13.28
N ARG A 276 3.73 2.45 -13.51
CA ARG A 276 2.55 2.98 -14.20
C ARG A 276 1.32 2.90 -13.31
N ARG A 277 0.48 3.94 -13.33
CA ARG A 277 -0.81 4.00 -12.64
C ARG A 277 -1.93 4.25 -13.64
N ARG A 278 -3.08 3.62 -13.43
CA ARG A 278 -4.26 3.88 -14.25
C ARG A 278 -4.67 5.34 -14.09
N LYS A 279 -4.77 6.04 -15.21
CA LYS A 279 -5.24 7.43 -15.26
C LYS A 279 -6.13 7.56 -16.48
N ALA A 280 -7.42 7.72 -16.26
CA ALA A 280 -8.40 7.66 -17.35
C ALA A 280 -8.24 8.82 -18.35
N GLY A 281 -7.78 9.98 -17.87
CA GLY A 281 -7.52 11.16 -18.71
C GLY A 281 -6.11 11.23 -19.30
N ALA A 282 -5.27 10.20 -19.13
CA ALA A 282 -3.94 10.17 -19.74
C ALA A 282 -3.95 9.49 -21.10
N SER A 283 -3.12 9.97 -22.03
CA SER A 283 -2.85 9.30 -23.30
C SER A 283 -2.36 7.86 -23.05
N GLY A 284 -2.99 6.88 -23.70
CA GLY A 284 -2.72 5.46 -23.45
C GLY A 284 -3.32 4.89 -22.14
N GLY A 285 -4.05 5.70 -21.36
CA GLY A 285 -4.75 5.26 -20.13
C GLY A 285 -3.85 4.98 -18.93
N TRP A 286 -2.61 5.47 -18.97
CA TRP A 286 -1.59 5.29 -17.92
C TRP A 286 -0.86 6.61 -17.64
N ALA A 287 -0.58 6.87 -16.37
CA ALA A 287 0.43 7.83 -15.93
C ALA A 287 1.69 7.08 -15.50
N TYR A 288 2.86 7.61 -15.80
CA TYR A 288 4.13 6.98 -15.49
C TYR A 288 4.86 7.73 -14.38
N GLU A 289 5.58 6.99 -13.55
CA GLU A 289 6.32 7.47 -12.40
C GLU A 289 7.66 6.75 -12.30
N ALA A 290 8.68 7.47 -11.88
CA ALA A 290 9.94 6.91 -11.42
C ALA A 290 9.95 6.89 -9.90
N HIS A 291 10.03 5.71 -9.31
CA HIS A 291 10.20 5.54 -7.87
C HIS A 291 11.70 5.50 -7.60
N LEU A 292 12.27 6.66 -7.28
CA LEU A 292 13.69 6.86 -7.00
C LEU A 292 13.98 6.44 -5.56
N MET A 293 14.74 5.37 -5.40
CA MET A 293 15.33 4.98 -4.12
C MET A 293 16.59 5.79 -3.87
N VAL A 294 16.64 6.43 -2.71
CA VAL A 294 17.76 7.28 -2.25
C VAL A 294 18.32 6.66 -0.97
N LEU A 295 19.65 6.60 -0.86
CA LEU A 295 20.34 6.18 0.36
C LEU A 295 20.20 7.24 1.44
N GLY A 296 19.87 6.83 2.66
CA GLY A 296 19.66 7.71 3.81
C GLY A 296 18.18 8.06 4.05
N PRO A 297 17.92 8.89 5.08
CA PRO A 297 16.58 9.07 5.64
C PRO A 297 15.62 9.81 4.71
N GLY A 298 14.32 9.59 4.97
CA GLY A 298 13.26 10.36 4.34
C GLY A 298 13.26 11.83 4.76
N TYR A 299 12.55 12.66 4.01
CA TYR A 299 12.38 14.08 4.34
C TYR A 299 11.35 14.27 5.47
N ALA A 300 11.70 15.08 6.47
CA ALA A 300 10.79 15.63 7.47
C ALA A 300 10.94 17.16 7.45
N SER A 301 9.81 17.88 7.41
CA SER A 301 9.85 19.36 7.42
C SER A 301 10.41 19.88 8.74
N PRO A 302 10.98 21.10 8.78
CA PRO A 302 11.43 21.72 10.03
C PRO A 302 10.36 21.69 11.13
N ALA A 303 9.12 22.06 10.81
CA ALA A 303 8.00 22.01 11.77
C ALA A 303 7.72 20.62 12.34
N VAL A 304 7.84 19.55 11.52
CA VAL A 304 7.66 18.17 12.02
C VAL A 304 8.84 17.74 12.89
N ARG A 305 10.06 18.16 12.56
CA ARG A 305 11.24 17.88 13.40
C ARG A 305 11.14 18.57 14.76
N GLN A 306 10.76 19.85 14.78
CA GLN A 306 10.54 20.60 16.02
C GLN A 306 9.38 20.01 16.84
N MET A 307 8.30 19.58 16.20
CA MET A 307 7.21 18.89 16.90
C MET A 307 7.70 17.61 17.58
N ARG A 308 8.52 16.80 16.89
CA ARG A 308 9.08 15.56 17.46
C ARG A 308 10.02 15.82 18.63
N GLN A 309 10.84 16.87 18.55
CA GLN A 309 11.73 17.29 19.64
C GLN A 309 10.92 17.67 20.88
N ARG A 310 9.94 18.58 20.72
CA ARG A 310 9.03 18.96 21.81
C ARG A 310 8.28 17.76 22.39
N ALA A 311 7.81 16.86 21.53
CA ALA A 311 7.12 15.65 21.99
C ALA A 311 8.03 14.75 22.83
N ALA A 312 9.31 14.63 22.47
CA ALA A 312 10.30 13.87 23.24
C ALA A 312 10.59 14.51 24.60
N GLU A 313 10.52 15.84 24.69
CA GLU A 313 10.71 16.61 25.93
C GLU A 313 9.51 16.56 26.88
N LEU A 314 8.33 16.10 26.43
CA LEU A 314 7.14 16.02 27.28
C LEU A 314 7.28 15.04 28.45
N ASP A 315 8.17 14.06 28.34
CA ASP A 315 8.37 12.96 29.30
C ASP A 315 7.05 12.38 29.85
N ARG A 316 6.21 11.90 28.93
CA ARG A 316 4.91 11.30 29.24
C ARG A 316 4.88 9.82 28.89
N ILE A 317 4.17 9.06 29.71
CA ILE A 317 3.76 7.68 29.41
C ILE A 317 2.28 7.67 29.05
N GLY A 318 1.92 6.96 27.99
CA GLY A 318 0.54 6.91 27.54
C GLY A 318 0.09 5.53 27.09
N GLY A 319 -1.22 5.34 27.13
CA GLY A 319 -1.87 4.15 26.62
C GLY A 319 -2.93 4.50 25.58
N VAL A 320 -3.19 3.54 24.69
CA VAL A 320 -4.03 3.67 23.52
C VAL A 320 -5.02 2.53 23.50
N ASP A 321 -6.31 2.84 23.50
CA ASP A 321 -7.38 1.90 23.23
C ASP A 321 -7.89 2.07 21.80
N GLY A 322 -7.74 1.02 20.99
CA GLY A 322 -8.21 1.00 19.62
C GLY A 322 -9.54 0.28 19.52
N ASN A 323 -10.53 0.89 18.88
CA ASN A 323 -11.82 0.26 18.63
C ASN A 323 -12.22 0.36 17.14
N VAL A 324 -13.38 -0.19 16.79
CA VAL A 324 -13.91 -0.17 15.42
C VAL A 324 -14.29 1.25 14.97
N SER A 325 -14.69 2.11 15.90
CA SER A 325 -15.28 3.44 15.64
C SER A 325 -14.44 4.64 16.11
N ASN A 326 -13.57 4.46 17.09
CA ASN A 326 -12.78 5.48 17.76
C ASN A 326 -11.39 4.92 18.12
N LEU A 327 -10.47 5.83 18.44
CA LEU A 327 -9.20 5.55 19.09
C LEU A 327 -9.13 6.50 20.30
N SER A 328 -8.95 5.95 21.49
CA SER A 328 -8.81 6.71 22.73
C SER A 328 -7.37 6.66 23.18
N VAL A 329 -6.83 7.80 23.61
CA VAL A 329 -5.46 7.93 24.14
C VAL A 329 -5.53 8.65 25.46
N VAL A 330 -4.84 8.14 26.47
CA VAL A 330 -4.65 8.82 27.75
C VAL A 330 -3.17 8.76 28.10
N SER A 331 -2.61 9.88 28.56
CA SER A 331 -1.22 9.93 29.02
C SER A 331 -1.07 10.72 30.32
N PHE A 332 0.02 10.43 31.03
CA PHE A 332 0.41 10.99 32.30
C PHE A 332 1.87 11.47 32.22
N PRO A 333 2.28 12.47 33.01
CA PRO A 333 3.70 12.70 33.32
C PRO A 333 4.36 11.38 33.76
N ALA A 334 5.57 11.09 33.30
CA ALA A 334 6.24 9.81 33.58
C ALA A 334 6.50 9.59 35.08
N SER A 335 6.80 10.69 35.80
CA SER A 335 7.00 10.75 37.26
C SER A 335 5.71 10.53 38.07
N LEU A 336 4.55 10.79 37.46
CA LEU A 336 3.25 10.93 38.13
C LEU A 336 3.16 12.08 39.14
N ASP A 337 4.06 13.07 39.07
CA ASP A 337 3.99 14.29 39.88
C ASP A 337 2.93 15.26 39.30
N PRO A 338 1.92 15.68 40.08
CA PRO A 338 0.97 16.71 39.68
C PRO A 338 1.60 18.05 39.29
N ALA A 339 2.77 18.39 39.84
CA ALA A 339 3.48 19.63 39.54
C ALA A 339 4.03 19.66 38.10
N GLU A 340 4.32 18.50 37.52
CA GLU A 340 4.83 18.36 36.16
C GLU A 340 3.72 18.34 35.09
N GLY A 341 2.46 18.19 35.52
CA GLY A 341 1.29 18.36 34.66
C GLY A 341 0.12 17.44 34.99
N LYS A 342 -1.01 17.69 34.34
CA LYS A 342 -2.23 16.89 34.50
C LYS A 342 -2.32 15.70 33.52
N PRO A 343 -3.19 14.70 33.77
CA PRO A 343 -3.50 13.68 32.78
C PRO A 343 -4.12 14.31 31.53
N GLU A 344 -3.76 13.78 30.37
CA GLU A 344 -4.24 14.28 29.08
C GLU A 344 -4.93 13.18 28.30
N SER A 345 -6.04 13.52 27.63
CA SER A 345 -6.83 12.58 26.84
C SER A 345 -7.14 13.09 25.43
N SER A 346 -7.21 12.14 24.49
CA SER A 346 -7.67 12.36 23.12
C SER A 346 -8.64 11.26 22.70
N GLU A 347 -9.81 11.63 22.19
CA GLU A 347 -10.71 10.73 21.47
C GLU A 347 -10.73 11.06 19.98
N ILE A 348 -10.12 10.20 19.19
CA ILE A 348 -10.11 10.32 17.74
C ILE A 348 -11.35 9.63 17.18
N VAL A 349 -12.31 10.44 16.73
CA VAL A 349 -13.55 10.00 16.08
C VAL A 349 -13.64 10.53 14.66
N LEU A 350 -14.54 9.96 13.85
CA LEU A 350 -14.89 10.58 12.57
C LEU A 350 -15.84 11.75 12.84
N THR A 351 -15.55 12.96 12.39
CA THR A 351 -16.52 14.07 12.48
C THR A 351 -17.75 13.83 11.61
N ASP A 352 -18.84 14.56 11.85
CA ASP A 352 -20.02 14.53 10.97
C ASP A 352 -19.69 14.90 9.52
N GLN A 353 -18.79 15.87 9.33
CA GLN A 353 -18.33 16.25 8.00
C GLN A 353 -17.58 15.11 7.32
N GLU A 354 -16.71 14.40 8.05
CA GLU A 354 -16.00 13.23 7.55
C GLU A 354 -16.93 12.06 7.26
N ARG A 355 -17.88 11.77 8.15
CA ARG A 355 -18.94 10.76 7.96
C ARG A 355 -19.73 11.05 6.69
N ALA A 356 -20.25 12.27 6.54
CA ALA A 356 -21.01 12.69 5.37
C ALA A 356 -20.17 12.60 4.07
N ARG A 357 -18.88 12.96 4.12
CA ARG A 357 -17.98 12.81 2.97
C ARG A 357 -17.79 11.33 2.59
N LEU A 358 -17.52 10.46 3.55
CA LEU A 358 -17.34 9.03 3.32
C LEU A 358 -18.61 8.38 2.77
N GLU A 359 -19.79 8.80 3.21
CA GLU A 359 -21.07 8.36 2.66
C GLU A 359 -21.28 8.82 1.22
N ARG A 360 -20.98 10.08 0.91
CA ARG A 360 -20.99 10.60 -0.47
C ARG A 360 -20.05 9.82 -1.36
N GLU A 361 -18.84 9.53 -0.90
CA GLU A 361 -17.86 8.71 -1.63
C GLU A 361 -18.34 7.27 -1.82
N ALA A 362 -18.95 6.65 -0.80
CA ALA A 362 -19.52 5.32 -0.90
C ALA A 362 -20.68 5.28 -1.91
N LYS A 363 -21.53 6.31 -1.95
CA LYS A 363 -22.59 6.47 -2.96
C LYS A 363 -22.00 6.59 -4.37
N LYS A 364 -20.97 7.43 -4.55
CA LYS A 364 -20.24 7.56 -5.83
C LYS A 364 -19.60 6.22 -6.25
N ARG A 365 -19.00 5.48 -5.31
CA ARG A 365 -18.41 4.15 -5.56
C ARG A 365 -19.47 3.14 -6.02
N ARG A 366 -20.62 3.06 -5.34
CA ARG A 366 -21.75 2.22 -5.75
C ARG A 366 -22.26 2.61 -7.15
N GLY A 367 -22.36 3.91 -7.42
CA GLY A 367 -22.73 4.43 -8.75
C GLY A 367 -21.79 3.97 -9.86
N ARG A 368 -20.47 4.07 -9.63
CA ARG A 368 -19.44 3.58 -10.57
C ARG A 368 -19.50 2.08 -10.78
N ALA A 369 -19.65 1.29 -9.71
CA ALA A 369 -19.79 -0.16 -9.80
C ALA A 369 -21.04 -0.57 -10.61
N ARG A 370 -22.17 0.11 -10.38
CA ARG A 370 -23.39 -0.10 -11.18
C ARG A 370 -23.18 0.28 -12.65
N ALA A 371 -22.46 1.36 -12.95
CA ALA A 371 -22.16 1.76 -14.32
C ALA A 371 -21.26 0.74 -15.04
N LEU A 372 -20.25 0.19 -14.35
CA LEU A 372 -19.43 -0.90 -14.88
C LEU A 372 -20.25 -2.13 -15.19
N GLU A 373 -21.10 -2.55 -14.26
CA GLU A 373 -21.95 -3.73 -14.45
C GLU A 373 -22.95 -3.53 -15.60
N ARG A 374 -23.56 -2.33 -15.72
CA ARG A 374 -24.42 -2.00 -16.87
C ARG A 374 -23.67 -2.07 -18.20
N SER A 375 -22.46 -1.52 -18.26
CA SER A 375 -21.63 -1.54 -19.49
C SER A 375 -21.23 -2.97 -19.88
N ARG A 376 -20.86 -3.79 -18.89
CA ARG A 376 -20.57 -5.23 -19.09
C ARG A 376 -21.80 -5.96 -19.63
N ARG A 377 -22.96 -5.80 -18.98
CA ARG A 377 -24.23 -6.41 -19.40
C ARG A 377 -24.63 -6.00 -20.80
N ALA A 378 -24.49 -4.72 -21.15
CA ALA A 378 -24.80 -4.23 -22.48
C ALA A 378 -23.99 -4.93 -23.58
N THR A 379 -22.72 -5.21 -23.30
CA THR A 379 -21.80 -5.85 -24.25
C THR A 379 -21.98 -7.36 -24.31
N ASN A 380 -22.60 -7.96 -23.28
CA ASN A 380 -22.75 -9.41 -23.11
C ASN A 380 -24.23 -9.78 -22.85
N ALA A 381 -25.17 -9.09 -23.50
CA ALA A 381 -26.60 -9.16 -23.17
C ALA A 381 -27.16 -10.59 -23.25
N ALA A 382 -26.69 -11.40 -24.19
CA ALA A 382 -27.11 -12.79 -24.37
C ALA A 382 -26.82 -13.71 -23.16
N GLN A 383 -26.00 -13.27 -22.20
CA GLN A 383 -25.66 -14.04 -21.01
C GLN A 383 -26.55 -13.70 -19.81
N TYR A 384 -27.54 -12.82 -19.97
CA TYR A 384 -28.37 -12.31 -18.90
C TYR A 384 -29.85 -12.36 -19.27
N GLY A 385 -30.66 -12.88 -18.37
CA GLY A 385 -32.11 -12.84 -18.49
C GLY A 385 -32.68 -11.43 -18.30
N LEU A 386 -33.97 -11.28 -18.66
CA LEU A 386 -34.73 -10.07 -18.37
C LEU A 386 -34.95 -9.91 -16.86
N SER A 387 -35.01 -8.67 -16.38
CA SER A 387 -35.54 -8.42 -15.03
C SER A 387 -37.06 -8.66 -15.00
N LYS A 388 -37.63 -8.90 -13.80
CA LYS A 388 -39.09 -9.02 -13.62
C LYS A 388 -39.87 -7.90 -14.33
N ARG A 389 -39.46 -6.64 -14.15
CA ARG A 389 -40.08 -5.46 -14.80
C ARG A 389 -39.93 -5.49 -16.35
N GLN A 390 -38.83 -6.00 -16.87
CA GLN A 390 -38.60 -6.13 -18.31
C GLN A 390 -39.43 -7.28 -18.92
N ALA A 391 -39.55 -8.40 -18.22
CA ALA A 391 -40.38 -9.54 -18.61
C ALA A 391 -41.87 -9.15 -18.68
N VAL A 392 -42.42 -8.59 -17.59
CA VAL A 392 -43.82 -8.10 -17.54
C VAL A 392 -44.12 -7.07 -18.65
N ARG A 393 -43.14 -6.22 -18.99
CA ARG A 393 -43.30 -5.28 -20.10
C ARG A 393 -43.31 -5.97 -21.46
N ALA A 394 -42.49 -7.00 -21.64
CA ALA A 394 -42.46 -7.78 -22.87
C ALA A 394 -43.76 -8.56 -23.05
N GLU A 395 -44.26 -9.21 -21.99
CA GLU A 395 -45.56 -9.92 -21.97
C GLU A 395 -46.72 -8.99 -22.30
N ARG A 396 -46.81 -7.82 -21.65
CA ARG A 396 -47.86 -6.83 -21.93
C ARG A 396 -47.87 -6.36 -23.38
N ARG A 397 -46.68 -6.17 -23.97
CA ARG A 397 -46.58 -5.78 -25.38
C ARG A 397 -47.00 -6.91 -26.31
N ALA A 398 -46.61 -8.14 -25.99
CA ALA A 398 -47.01 -9.32 -26.76
C ALA A 398 -48.53 -9.51 -26.74
N ALA A 399 -49.16 -9.35 -25.56
CA ALA A 399 -50.62 -9.39 -25.42
C ALA A 399 -51.34 -8.29 -26.24
N GLN A 400 -50.66 -7.17 -26.52
CA GLN A 400 -51.17 -6.08 -27.36
C GLN A 400 -50.79 -6.24 -28.85
N GLY A 401 -50.25 -7.38 -29.27
CA GLY A 401 -49.79 -7.60 -30.65
C GLY A 401 -48.60 -6.73 -31.09
N LEU A 402 -47.94 -6.04 -30.14
CA LEU A 402 -46.85 -5.12 -30.45
C LEU A 402 -45.52 -5.86 -30.58
N LYS A 403 -44.69 -5.45 -31.55
CA LYS A 403 -43.34 -6.00 -31.74
C LYS A 403 -42.49 -5.94 -30.46
N PRO A 404 -41.67 -6.98 -30.18
CA PRO A 404 -40.76 -7.00 -29.04
C PRO A 404 -39.80 -5.81 -29.04
N LYS A 405 -39.68 -5.12 -27.90
CA LYS A 405 -38.71 -4.03 -27.76
C LYS A 405 -37.32 -4.61 -27.48
N LYS A 406 -36.32 -4.25 -28.29
CA LYS A 406 -34.92 -4.63 -28.06
C LYS A 406 -34.43 -4.11 -26.70
N VAL A 407 -34.02 -5.03 -25.82
CA VAL A 407 -33.45 -4.70 -24.51
C VAL A 407 -31.93 -4.65 -24.62
N THR A 408 -31.36 -3.45 -24.54
CA THR A 408 -29.90 -3.26 -24.64
C THR A 408 -29.16 -3.63 -23.35
N VAL A 409 -29.80 -3.53 -22.19
CA VAL A 409 -29.19 -3.88 -20.89
C VAL A 409 -30.15 -4.76 -20.08
N PRO A 410 -29.99 -6.10 -20.13
CA PRO A 410 -30.82 -7.00 -19.34
C PRO A 410 -30.53 -6.86 -17.84
N GLY A 411 -31.59 -6.71 -17.04
CA GLY A 411 -31.51 -6.49 -15.58
C GLY A 411 -31.65 -7.76 -14.73
N GLY A 412 -31.86 -8.92 -15.36
CA GLY A 412 -32.05 -10.21 -14.71
C GLY A 412 -30.75 -10.86 -14.23
N ALA A 413 -30.86 -12.10 -13.78
CA ALA A 413 -29.70 -12.90 -13.40
C ALA A 413 -28.85 -13.25 -14.63
N ARG A 414 -27.58 -13.58 -14.39
CA ARG A 414 -26.71 -14.16 -15.41
C ARG A 414 -27.07 -15.63 -15.58
N ASP A 415 -26.91 -16.14 -16.78
CA ASP A 415 -27.14 -17.55 -17.05
C ASP A 415 -26.09 -18.41 -16.34
N SER A 416 -26.58 -19.28 -15.47
CA SER A 416 -25.77 -20.19 -14.67
C SER A 416 -26.25 -21.64 -14.88
N ARG A 417 -25.38 -22.59 -14.56
CA ARG A 417 -25.75 -24.00 -14.40
C ARG A 417 -26.51 -24.18 -13.07
N ALA A 418 -27.04 -25.38 -12.84
CA ALA A 418 -27.79 -25.71 -11.62
C ALA A 418 -26.97 -25.50 -10.33
N ASP A 419 -25.64 -25.67 -10.39
CA ASP A 419 -24.69 -25.42 -9.30
C ASP A 419 -24.42 -23.92 -9.01
N GLY A 420 -25.11 -23.01 -9.72
CA GLY A 420 -24.92 -21.56 -9.60
C GLY A 420 -23.68 -21.00 -10.29
N VAL A 421 -22.86 -21.86 -10.93
CA VAL A 421 -21.68 -21.43 -11.67
C VAL A 421 -22.11 -20.79 -13.01
N PRO A 422 -21.64 -19.57 -13.34
CA PRO A 422 -21.94 -18.94 -14.61
C PRO A 422 -21.56 -19.83 -15.79
N LYS A 423 -22.47 -20.03 -16.76
CA LYS A 423 -22.21 -20.82 -17.98
C LYS A 423 -20.98 -20.30 -18.73
N GLN A 424 -20.82 -18.98 -18.75
CA GLN A 424 -19.60 -18.30 -19.17
C GLN A 424 -18.99 -17.56 -17.99
N ALA A 425 -17.69 -17.78 -17.76
CA ALA A 425 -16.93 -17.06 -16.75
C ALA A 425 -16.71 -15.58 -17.14
N PHE A 426 -16.85 -14.66 -16.17
CA PHE A 426 -16.66 -13.21 -16.34
C PHE A 426 -15.33 -12.78 -16.98
N ARG A 427 -14.29 -13.61 -16.90
CA ARG A 427 -12.98 -13.36 -17.51
C ARG A 427 -12.98 -13.50 -19.03
N ARG A 428 -14.00 -14.16 -19.61
CA ARG A 428 -14.21 -14.34 -21.05
C ARG A 428 -15.19 -13.31 -21.64
N ASP A 429 -15.72 -12.40 -20.83
CA ASP A 429 -16.64 -11.36 -21.30
C ASP A 429 -15.97 -10.43 -22.30
N ARG A 430 -16.72 -10.04 -23.34
CA ARG A 430 -16.32 -8.95 -24.22
C ARG A 430 -16.47 -7.64 -23.45
N LEU A 431 -15.39 -6.85 -23.40
CA LEU A 431 -15.37 -5.58 -22.67
C LEU A 431 -15.27 -4.41 -23.65
N SER A 432 -16.24 -3.49 -23.60
CA SER A 432 -16.25 -2.26 -24.39
C SER A 432 -15.13 -1.29 -23.97
N SER A 433 -14.81 -0.32 -24.84
CA SER A 433 -13.92 0.80 -24.52
C SER A 433 -14.41 1.56 -23.28
N GLY A 434 -15.69 1.92 -23.26
CA GLY A 434 -16.33 2.60 -22.12
C GLY A 434 -16.22 1.82 -20.81
N TYR A 435 -16.34 0.48 -20.82
CA TYR A 435 -16.11 -0.34 -19.62
C TYR A 435 -14.66 -0.18 -19.11
N ARG A 436 -13.68 -0.23 -20.01
CA ARG A 436 -12.25 -0.11 -19.67
C ARG A 436 -11.93 1.26 -19.09
N GLU A 437 -12.49 2.33 -19.66
CA GLU A 437 -12.35 3.70 -19.16
C GLU A 437 -12.99 3.88 -17.78
N LEU A 438 -14.23 3.42 -17.59
CA LEU A 438 -14.91 3.47 -16.29
C LEU A 438 -14.11 2.71 -15.22
N ARG A 439 -13.51 1.58 -15.59
CA ARG A 439 -12.70 0.77 -14.68
C ARG A 439 -11.41 1.49 -14.32
N ALA A 440 -10.78 2.17 -15.27
CA ALA A 440 -9.63 3.02 -15.03
C ALA A 440 -9.98 4.17 -14.07
N ARG A 441 -11.10 4.88 -14.27
CA ARG A 441 -11.59 5.94 -13.36
C ARG A 441 -11.85 5.42 -11.95
N GLN A 442 -12.41 4.21 -11.83
CA GLN A 442 -12.63 3.59 -10.52
C GLN A 442 -11.32 3.24 -9.82
N ALA A 443 -10.33 2.71 -10.54
CA ALA A 443 -9.01 2.41 -10.00
C ALA A 443 -8.28 3.68 -9.55
N GLU A 444 -8.34 4.75 -10.34
CA GLU A 444 -7.77 6.06 -10.02
C GLU A 444 -8.39 6.64 -8.73
N ALA A 445 -9.73 6.65 -8.64
CA ALA A 445 -10.42 7.11 -7.44
C ALA A 445 -10.10 6.25 -6.20
N ALA A 446 -9.96 4.93 -6.36
CA ALA A 446 -9.58 4.03 -5.26
C ALA A 446 -8.14 4.27 -4.78
N ALA A 447 -7.22 4.55 -5.70
CA ALA A 447 -5.83 4.89 -5.36
C ALA A 447 -5.77 6.22 -4.59
N GLY A 448 -6.47 7.26 -5.05
CA GLY A 448 -6.55 8.54 -4.34
C GLY A 448 -7.15 8.42 -2.94
N ALA A 449 -8.22 7.63 -2.78
CA ALA A 449 -8.81 7.36 -1.46
C ALA A 449 -7.84 6.61 -0.53
N ALA A 450 -7.03 5.69 -1.06
CA ALA A 450 -6.03 4.98 -0.27
C ALA A 450 -4.88 5.89 0.18
N GLU A 451 -4.44 6.82 -0.68
CA GLU A 451 -3.44 7.83 -0.35
C GLU A 451 -3.95 8.80 0.72
N TYR A 452 -5.19 9.28 0.56
CA TYR A 452 -5.84 10.15 1.56
C TYR A 452 -5.89 9.50 2.95
N ARG A 453 -6.28 8.22 3.04
CA ARG A 453 -6.30 7.50 4.33
C ARG A 453 -4.92 7.41 4.97
N ARG A 454 -3.86 7.15 4.19
CA ARG A 454 -2.47 7.13 4.72
C ARG A 454 -2.03 8.51 5.20
N HIS A 455 -2.39 9.55 4.47
CA HIS A 455 -2.11 10.93 4.88
C HIS A 455 -2.82 11.26 6.19
N ARG A 456 -4.13 10.98 6.30
CA ARG A 456 -4.91 11.19 7.53
C ARG A 456 -4.28 10.45 8.71
N ALA A 457 -3.99 9.15 8.55
CA ALA A 457 -3.38 8.35 9.60
C ALA A 457 -2.05 8.94 10.11
N ARG A 458 -1.19 9.44 9.22
CA ARG A 458 0.07 10.10 9.60
C ARG A 458 -0.14 11.46 10.27
N ALA A 459 -1.13 12.23 9.83
CA ALA A 459 -1.45 13.51 10.44
C ALA A 459 -1.96 13.32 11.87
N VAL A 460 -2.93 12.43 12.05
CA VAL A 460 -3.48 12.09 13.38
C VAL A 460 -2.40 11.49 14.29
N ALA A 461 -1.55 10.59 13.78
CA ALA A 461 -0.46 10.04 14.59
C ALA A 461 0.51 11.12 15.10
N ARG A 462 0.77 12.17 14.32
CA ARG A 462 1.59 13.31 14.74
C ARG A 462 0.91 14.15 15.79
N GLU A 463 -0.41 14.35 15.67
CA GLU A 463 -1.19 15.08 16.66
C GLU A 463 -1.20 14.33 18.00
N ILE A 464 -1.39 13.01 17.95
CA ILE A 464 -1.31 12.15 19.15
C ILE A 464 0.08 12.25 19.80
N VAL A 465 1.16 12.07 19.04
CA VAL A 465 2.53 12.13 19.60
C VAL A 465 2.86 13.53 20.11
N ALA A 466 2.38 14.58 19.45
CA ALA A 466 2.59 15.96 19.88
C ALA A 466 1.92 16.30 21.22
N ALA A 467 0.79 15.65 21.54
CA ALA A 467 0.07 15.85 22.80
C ALA A 467 0.53 14.86 23.89
N HIS A 468 0.61 13.58 23.54
CA HIS A 468 0.77 12.51 24.53
C HIS A 468 2.21 12.03 24.74
N GLY A 469 3.16 12.54 23.96
CA GLY A 469 4.54 12.04 23.94
C GLY A 469 4.72 10.76 23.11
N PRO A 470 5.98 10.30 22.93
CA PRO A 470 6.30 9.22 22.02
C PRO A 470 6.35 7.84 22.68
N VAL A 471 6.18 7.73 24.01
CA VAL A 471 6.19 6.47 24.75
C VAL A 471 4.75 6.02 24.98
N LEU A 472 4.26 5.16 24.09
CA LEU A 472 2.87 4.74 24.09
C LEU A 472 2.76 3.21 24.16
N MET A 473 1.64 2.74 24.70
CA MET A 473 1.24 1.35 24.67
C MET A 473 -0.12 1.17 24.00
N VAL A 474 -0.32 0.05 23.28
CA VAL A 474 -1.61 -0.34 22.71
C VAL A 474 -1.86 -1.83 22.94
N GLU A 475 -3.12 -2.22 23.07
CA GLU A 475 -3.48 -3.63 23.10
C GLU A 475 -3.17 -4.33 21.75
N ASP A 476 -2.68 -5.57 21.83
CA ASP A 476 -2.41 -6.42 20.68
C ASP A 476 -3.70 -7.09 20.17
N CYS A 477 -4.49 -6.29 19.46
CA CYS A 477 -5.73 -6.74 18.85
C CYS A 477 -5.49 -7.40 17.48
N ASP A 478 -6.14 -8.55 17.22
CA ASP A 478 -6.17 -9.14 15.87
C ASP A 478 -7.12 -8.35 14.95
N ILE A 479 -6.57 -7.30 14.36
CA ILE A 479 -7.24 -6.45 13.37
C ILE A 479 -7.76 -7.27 12.18
N ARG A 480 -7.14 -8.43 11.83
CA ARG A 480 -7.62 -9.26 10.71
C ARG A 480 -8.99 -9.85 11.02
N THR A 481 -9.20 -10.33 12.24
CA THR A 481 -10.49 -10.83 12.70
C THR A 481 -11.54 -9.72 12.68
N TRP A 482 -11.18 -8.50 13.09
CA TRP A 482 -12.08 -7.35 13.01
C TRP A 482 -12.51 -7.03 11.58
N TYR A 483 -11.60 -7.07 10.60
CA TYR A 483 -11.96 -6.86 9.19
C TYR A 483 -12.94 -7.91 8.65
N ARG A 484 -12.90 -9.14 9.16
CA ARG A 484 -13.86 -10.19 8.78
C ARG A 484 -15.27 -9.90 9.31
N LEU A 485 -15.38 -9.42 10.55
CA LEU A 485 -16.66 -9.14 11.20
C LEU A 485 -17.24 -7.77 10.80
N TRP A 486 -16.40 -6.73 10.70
CA TRP A 486 -16.82 -5.34 10.56
C TRP A 486 -16.15 -4.57 9.41
N GLY A 487 -15.64 -5.28 8.39
CA GLY A 487 -14.82 -4.69 7.32
C GLY A 487 -15.41 -3.46 6.62
N LYS A 488 -16.75 -3.35 6.52
CA LYS A 488 -17.41 -2.15 5.97
C LYS A 488 -17.16 -0.91 6.84
N ARG A 489 -17.30 -1.04 8.16
CA ARG A 489 -17.06 0.05 9.13
C ARG A 489 -15.57 0.35 9.24
N LEU A 490 -14.72 -0.67 9.33
CA LEU A 490 -13.27 -0.52 9.40
C LEU A 490 -12.65 0.07 8.14
N SER A 491 -13.29 -0.06 6.98
CA SER A 491 -12.84 0.62 5.76
C SER A 491 -12.93 2.14 5.83
N GLN A 492 -13.71 2.67 6.78
CA GLN A 492 -13.90 4.11 7.03
C GLN A 492 -12.91 4.63 8.07
N THR A 493 -12.70 3.90 9.17
CA THR A 493 -11.85 4.31 10.31
C THR A 493 -10.39 3.85 10.16
N THR A 494 -10.15 2.72 9.50
CA THR A 494 -8.83 2.13 9.23
C THR A 494 -7.86 2.11 10.42
N PRO A 495 -8.27 1.57 11.59
CA PRO A 495 -7.49 1.65 12.83
C PRO A 495 -6.08 1.07 12.69
N GLY A 496 -5.92 -0.07 11.99
CA GLY A 496 -4.59 -0.63 11.75
C GLY A 496 -3.63 0.27 10.98
N MET A 497 -4.14 1.15 10.10
CA MET A 497 -3.29 2.12 9.40
C MET A 497 -2.84 3.25 10.34
N LEU A 498 -3.70 3.64 11.27
CA LEU A 498 -3.39 4.64 12.29
C LEU A 498 -2.40 4.08 13.31
N VAL A 499 -2.60 2.86 13.83
CA VAL A 499 -1.66 2.19 14.74
C VAL A 499 -0.28 2.04 14.10
N SER A 500 -0.19 1.61 12.83
CA SER A 500 1.10 1.56 12.13
C SER A 500 1.72 2.95 11.90
N ALA A 501 0.91 3.99 11.70
CA ALA A 501 1.42 5.36 11.58
C ALA A 501 1.94 5.88 12.92
N LEU A 502 1.27 5.53 14.02
CA LEU A 502 1.64 5.87 15.39
C LEU A 502 2.97 5.22 15.77
N GLU A 503 3.15 3.92 15.50
CA GLU A 503 4.42 3.22 15.72
C GLU A 503 5.59 3.93 15.02
N ILE A 504 5.41 4.30 13.75
CA ILE A 504 6.42 5.02 12.97
C ILE A 504 6.71 6.39 13.58
N GLU A 505 5.69 7.12 14.03
CA GLU A 505 5.86 8.48 14.55
C GLU A 505 6.48 8.48 15.96
N CYS A 506 6.06 7.57 16.85
CA CYS A 506 6.70 7.33 18.16
C CYS A 506 8.20 7.06 18.00
N ARG A 507 8.57 6.11 17.12
CA ARG A 507 9.98 5.80 16.84
C ARG A 507 10.73 6.99 16.25
N ALA A 508 10.09 7.76 15.39
CA ALA A 508 10.71 8.92 14.77
C ALA A 508 10.88 10.11 15.73
N ALA A 509 10.14 10.13 16.84
CA ALA A 509 10.26 11.07 17.95
C ALA A 509 11.15 10.54 19.09
N GLY A 510 11.83 9.40 18.92
CA GLY A 510 12.74 8.85 19.93
C GLY A 510 12.09 7.91 20.96
N GLY A 511 10.78 7.68 20.88
CA GLY A 511 10.07 6.73 21.75
C GLY A 511 9.72 5.42 21.06
N ARG A 512 8.65 4.77 21.54
CA ARG A 512 8.18 3.47 21.05
C ARG A 512 6.67 3.31 21.25
N LEU A 513 6.05 2.51 20.39
CA LEU A 513 4.70 2.00 20.58
C LEU A 513 4.81 0.50 20.93
N VAL A 514 4.49 0.14 22.16
CA VAL A 514 4.55 -1.25 22.65
C VAL A 514 3.17 -1.91 22.54
N ARG A 515 3.16 -3.24 22.35
CA ARG A 515 1.94 -4.03 22.23
C ARG A 515 1.76 -4.93 23.44
N ALA A 516 0.62 -4.84 24.12
CA ALA A 516 0.29 -5.69 25.26
C ALA A 516 -0.82 -6.70 24.95
N SER A 517 -0.68 -7.94 25.41
CA SER A 517 -1.70 -8.97 25.20
C SER A 517 -3.03 -8.61 25.87
N THR A 518 -4.11 -8.64 25.10
CA THR A 518 -5.48 -8.45 25.59
C THR A 518 -5.91 -9.51 26.63
N TRP A 519 -5.27 -10.69 26.61
CA TRP A 519 -5.60 -11.80 27.50
C TRP A 519 -4.96 -11.68 28.88
N SER A 520 -3.71 -11.21 28.96
CA SER A 520 -3.00 -11.14 30.23
C SER A 520 -3.34 -9.89 31.03
N THR A 521 -3.68 -8.80 30.35
CA THR A 521 -3.98 -7.52 31.01
C THR A 521 -5.49 -7.30 31.21
N ALA A 522 -6.31 -7.75 30.26
CA ALA A 522 -7.77 -7.57 30.27
C ALA A 522 -8.19 -6.14 30.69
N LEU A 523 -7.57 -5.12 30.10
CA LEU A 523 -7.67 -3.72 30.56
C LEU A 523 -9.12 -3.22 30.58
N SER A 524 -9.92 -3.62 29.59
CA SER A 524 -11.33 -3.28 29.52
C SER A 524 -12.19 -3.84 30.66
N GLN A 525 -11.66 -4.72 31.52
CA GLN A 525 -12.34 -5.34 32.66
C GLN A 525 -11.75 -4.91 34.02
N HIS A 526 -10.75 -4.04 34.06
CA HIS A 526 -10.17 -3.53 35.31
C HIS A 526 -10.53 -2.05 35.52
N CYS A 527 -10.36 -1.59 36.75
CA CYS A 527 -10.34 -0.19 37.18
C CYS A 527 -8.91 0.20 37.57
N LEU A 528 -8.59 1.51 37.57
CA LEU A 528 -7.30 2.01 38.06
C LEU A 528 -7.04 1.68 39.55
N CYS A 529 -8.06 1.39 40.36
CA CYS A 529 -7.87 0.96 41.74
C CYS A 529 -7.41 -0.50 41.89
N GLY A 530 -7.37 -1.26 40.77
CA GLY A 530 -7.09 -2.69 40.72
C GLY A 530 -8.34 -3.59 40.68
N GLU A 531 -9.52 -3.06 41.03
CA GLU A 531 -10.75 -3.85 41.08
C GLU A 531 -11.19 -4.33 39.69
N ARG A 532 -11.74 -5.56 39.62
CA ARG A 532 -12.24 -6.13 38.37
C ARG A 532 -13.71 -5.75 38.19
N VAL A 533 -14.00 -5.01 37.13
CA VAL A 533 -15.34 -4.54 36.79
C VAL A 533 -15.81 -5.27 35.54
N THR A 534 -16.68 -6.26 35.71
CA THR A 534 -17.22 -7.06 34.61
C THR A 534 -18.07 -6.17 33.69
N LYS A 535 -17.69 -6.11 32.41
CA LYS A 535 -18.31 -5.28 31.38
C LYS A 535 -18.49 -6.07 30.10
N THR A 536 -19.65 -5.94 29.46
CA THR A 536 -19.85 -6.44 28.10
C THR A 536 -19.28 -5.47 27.06
N LEU A 537 -19.19 -5.90 25.81
CA LEU A 537 -18.78 -5.02 24.71
C LEU A 537 -19.78 -3.86 24.46
N ARG A 538 -21.04 -4.00 24.90
CA ARG A 538 -22.08 -2.97 24.79
C ARG A 538 -21.93 -1.88 25.84
N ASP A 539 -21.35 -2.20 26.99
CA ASP A 539 -21.14 -1.25 28.08
C ASP A 539 -20.00 -0.30 27.69
N ARG A 540 -20.35 0.97 27.44
CA ARG A 540 -19.40 2.02 27.01
C ARG A 540 -18.94 2.91 28.15
N GLU A 541 -19.54 2.74 29.31
CA GLU A 541 -19.22 3.46 30.52
C GLU A 541 -18.55 2.47 31.50
N HIS A 542 -17.58 2.98 32.25
CA HIS A 542 -16.96 2.30 33.36
C HIS A 542 -17.51 2.91 34.65
N LYS A 543 -17.97 2.06 35.57
CA LYS A 543 -18.42 2.45 36.90
C LYS A 543 -17.81 1.49 37.89
N CYS A 544 -16.88 1.97 38.72
CA CYS A 544 -16.26 1.14 39.74
C CYS A 544 -16.94 1.36 41.08
N ILE A 545 -17.60 0.32 41.61
CA ILE A 545 -18.26 0.38 42.92
C ILE A 545 -17.26 0.48 44.09
N ALA A 546 -16.03 0.00 43.90
CA ALA A 546 -15.03 -0.07 44.97
C ALA A 546 -14.34 1.27 45.24
N CYS A 547 -14.14 2.10 44.21
CA CYS A 547 -13.48 3.40 44.35
C CYS A 547 -14.28 4.58 43.80
N GLY A 548 -15.50 4.36 43.32
CA GLY A 548 -16.38 5.42 42.80
C GLY A 548 -16.06 5.92 41.38
N LEU A 549 -14.94 5.50 40.78
CA LEU A 549 -14.49 6.04 39.48
C LEU A 549 -15.55 5.81 38.38
N VAL A 550 -15.91 6.90 37.70
CA VAL A 550 -16.77 6.90 36.51
C VAL A 550 -16.01 7.48 35.32
N GLY A 551 -16.16 6.86 34.16
CA GLY A 551 -15.57 7.36 32.91
C GLY A 551 -15.98 6.55 31.70
N LYS A 552 -15.54 6.97 30.51
CA LYS A 552 -15.72 6.16 29.29
C LYS A 552 -14.82 4.93 29.37
N ARG A 553 -15.37 3.74 29.08
CA ARG A 553 -14.63 2.47 29.13
C ARG A 553 -13.35 2.49 28.29
N ASP A 554 -13.44 3.05 27.09
CA ASP A 554 -12.32 3.09 26.14
C ASP A 554 -11.21 4.04 26.65
N LEU A 555 -11.55 5.16 27.32
CA LEU A 555 -10.56 6.04 27.97
C LEU A 555 -9.96 5.41 29.23
N VAL A 556 -10.75 4.72 30.05
CA VAL A 556 -10.23 3.97 31.22
C VAL A 556 -9.27 2.87 30.79
N SER A 557 -9.58 2.15 29.71
CA SER A 557 -8.71 1.11 29.16
C SER A 557 -7.40 1.71 28.62
N ALA A 558 -7.48 2.86 27.95
CA ALA A 558 -6.32 3.61 27.50
C ALA A 558 -5.46 4.12 28.68
N ALA A 559 -6.08 4.59 29.76
CA ALA A 559 -5.35 5.00 30.97
C ALA A 559 -4.61 3.82 31.62
N LEU A 560 -5.29 2.68 31.77
CA LEU A 560 -4.68 1.46 32.31
C LEU A 560 -3.51 0.96 31.44
N ALA A 561 -3.60 1.10 30.11
CA ALA A 561 -2.51 0.72 29.21
C ALA A 561 -1.21 1.51 29.46
N ALA A 562 -1.27 2.73 30.03
CA ALA A 562 -0.07 3.49 30.39
C ALA A 562 0.73 2.84 31.54
N PHE A 563 0.10 1.98 32.34
CA PHE A 563 0.67 1.34 33.53
C PHE A 563 0.90 -0.16 33.33
N VAL A 564 1.07 -0.60 32.09
CA VAL A 564 1.41 -1.99 31.80
C VAL A 564 2.91 -2.10 31.61
N ASP A 565 3.50 -3.10 32.23
CA ASP A 565 4.91 -3.45 32.11
C ASP A 565 5.06 -4.74 31.31
N LEU A 566 6.14 -4.83 30.54
CA LEU A 566 6.50 -6.03 29.78
C LEU A 566 7.89 -6.49 30.23
N ALA A 567 8.01 -7.77 30.59
CA ALA A 567 9.32 -8.38 30.81
C ALA A 567 10.12 -8.50 29.50
N ASP A 568 9.42 -8.70 28.38
CA ASP A 568 9.98 -8.67 27.03
C ASP A 568 9.12 -7.74 26.14
N PRO A 569 9.63 -6.57 25.71
CA PRO A 569 8.91 -5.65 24.84
C PRO A 569 8.49 -6.24 23.47
N ASP A 570 9.14 -7.32 23.03
CA ASP A 570 8.86 -7.99 21.76
C ASP A 570 7.87 -9.16 21.92
N ASP A 571 7.54 -9.58 23.15
CA ASP A 571 6.50 -10.57 23.45
C ASP A 571 5.33 -9.96 24.24
N PRO A 572 4.20 -9.63 23.56
CA PRO A 572 3.01 -9.08 24.19
C PRO A 572 2.44 -9.92 25.34
N LYS A 573 2.72 -11.22 25.41
CA LYS A 573 2.20 -12.12 26.47
C LYS A 573 2.85 -11.88 27.83
N THR A 574 4.01 -11.23 27.86
CA THR A 574 4.71 -10.87 29.09
C THR A 574 4.09 -9.65 29.78
N ALA A 575 3.11 -8.99 29.14
CA ALA A 575 2.43 -7.83 29.67
C ALA A 575 1.70 -8.11 30.99
N ARG A 576 1.91 -7.26 31.98
CA ARG A 576 1.26 -7.24 33.30
C ARG A 576 0.85 -5.81 33.65
N LEU A 577 -0.33 -5.65 34.23
CA LEU A 577 -0.80 -4.35 34.72
C LEU A 577 -0.19 -4.06 36.09
N ASP A 578 0.56 -2.97 36.23
CA ASP A 578 1.00 -2.43 37.51
C ASP A 578 -0.17 -1.71 38.18
N SER A 579 -0.92 -2.49 38.96
CA SER A 579 -2.09 -1.99 39.67
C SER A 579 -1.72 -0.96 40.74
N ALA A 580 -0.51 -1.04 41.32
CA ALA A 580 -0.05 -0.10 42.33
C ALA A 580 0.20 1.28 41.72
N ARG A 581 0.90 1.36 40.58
CA ARG A 581 1.11 2.63 39.86
C ARG A 581 -0.20 3.20 39.32
N SER A 582 -1.08 2.35 38.78
CA SER A 582 -2.38 2.84 38.29
C SER A 582 -3.26 3.40 39.42
N ARG A 583 -3.22 2.78 40.61
CA ARG A 583 -3.94 3.26 41.80
C ARG A 583 -3.32 4.53 42.35
N HIS A 584 -1.99 4.62 42.36
CA HIS A 584 -1.30 5.85 42.73
C HIS A 584 -1.72 7.00 41.83
N ALA A 585 -1.69 6.83 40.51
CA ALA A 585 -2.15 7.86 39.57
C ALA A 585 -3.62 8.25 39.81
N GLN A 586 -4.49 7.29 40.13
CA GLN A 586 -5.88 7.59 40.48
C GLN A 586 -5.99 8.51 41.70
N ILE A 587 -5.28 8.19 42.79
CA ILE A 587 -5.31 8.95 44.03
C ILE A 587 -4.70 10.34 43.82
N THR A 588 -3.57 10.40 43.13
CA THR A 588 -2.77 11.60 42.94
C THR A 588 -3.48 12.64 42.07
N TYR A 589 -4.18 12.22 41.01
CA TYR A 589 -4.79 13.16 40.06
C TYR A 589 -6.28 13.44 40.32
N GLY A 590 -6.98 12.63 41.10
CA GLY A 590 -8.37 12.87 41.53
C GLY A 590 -9.28 13.37 40.41
N GLU A 591 -9.84 14.58 40.59
CA GLU A 591 -10.74 15.24 39.64
C GLU A 591 -10.12 15.42 38.23
N GLY A 592 -8.82 15.72 38.14
CA GLY A 592 -8.15 15.89 36.85
C GLY A 592 -8.07 14.60 36.03
N LEU A 593 -8.06 13.43 36.71
CA LEU A 593 -8.20 12.15 36.04
C LEU A 593 -9.64 11.92 35.57
N GLU A 594 -10.64 12.26 36.39
CA GLU A 594 -12.05 12.12 35.99
C GLU A 594 -12.39 12.96 34.75
N GLU A 595 -11.88 14.19 34.67
CA GLU A 595 -11.99 15.05 33.48
C GLU A 595 -11.43 14.32 32.24
N ALA A 596 -10.20 13.81 32.35
CA ALA A 596 -9.51 13.12 31.26
C ALA A 596 -10.18 11.79 30.85
N LEU A 597 -10.95 11.16 31.75
CA LEU A 597 -11.65 9.90 31.48
C LEU A 597 -13.08 10.09 30.95
N ASN A 598 -13.64 11.29 31.04
CA ASN A 598 -14.99 11.59 30.56
C ASN A 598 -14.99 12.25 29.18
N GLU A 599 -14.00 13.06 28.85
CA GLU A 599 -13.89 13.72 27.55
C GLU A 599 -12.44 13.94 27.11
N SER A 600 -12.25 14.48 25.90
CA SER A 600 -10.93 14.83 25.38
C SER A 600 -10.46 16.14 25.99
N THR A 601 -9.37 16.12 26.74
CA THR A 601 -8.78 17.32 27.35
C THR A 601 -7.75 18.01 26.46
N THR A 602 -7.36 17.37 25.36
CA THR A 602 -6.43 17.96 24.38
C THR A 602 -7.16 18.38 23.11
N PRO A 603 -6.69 19.44 22.43
CA PRO A 603 -7.31 19.94 21.21
C PRO A 603 -7.02 19.06 19.97
N CYS A 604 -6.71 17.76 20.14
CA CYS A 604 -6.41 16.83 19.04
C CYS A 604 -7.46 16.98 17.91
N GLN A 605 -7.05 17.67 16.85
CA GLN A 605 -7.98 18.37 15.99
C GLN A 605 -8.70 17.41 15.06
N ASN A 606 -9.98 17.18 15.33
CA ASN A 606 -10.93 16.57 14.40
C ASN A 606 -11.25 17.49 13.18
N THR A 607 -10.67 18.69 13.11
CA THR A 607 -10.92 19.66 12.03
C THR A 607 -10.32 19.18 10.71
N PRO A 608 -11.09 19.20 9.62
CA PRO A 608 -10.59 18.83 8.32
C PRO A 608 -9.58 19.89 7.87
N ARG A 609 -8.28 19.61 8.03
CA ARG A 609 -7.27 20.26 7.19
C ARG A 609 -7.66 19.94 5.75
N GLY A 610 -8.17 20.97 5.06
CA GLY A 610 -8.63 20.86 3.69
C GLY A 610 -7.59 20.09 2.89
N ALA A 611 -8.03 19.12 2.09
CA ALA A 611 -7.13 18.43 1.18
C ALA A 611 -6.42 19.52 0.35
N GLY A 612 -5.14 19.75 0.65
CA GLY A 612 -4.29 20.59 -0.17
C GLY A 612 -4.51 20.11 -1.60
N ARG A 613 -5.07 21.00 -2.42
CA ARG A 613 -5.53 20.64 -3.76
C ARG A 613 -4.34 20.09 -4.54
N VAL A 614 -4.27 18.77 -4.67
CA VAL A 614 -3.52 18.20 -5.79
C VAL A 614 -4.26 18.69 -7.02
N ALA A 615 -3.62 19.57 -7.79
CA ALA A 615 -4.21 20.20 -8.96
C ALA A 615 -4.72 19.13 -9.93
N VAL A 616 -6.02 18.86 -9.89
CA VAL A 616 -6.75 18.18 -10.94
C VAL A 616 -7.38 19.29 -11.78
N PRO A 617 -7.16 19.34 -13.10
CA PRO A 617 -7.86 20.29 -13.95
C PRO A 617 -9.36 20.13 -13.77
N ARG A 618 -10.05 21.22 -13.44
CA ARG A 618 -11.52 21.27 -13.43
C ARG A 618 -12.01 21.07 -14.86
N GLN A 619 -12.90 20.10 -15.07
CA GLN A 619 -13.80 20.10 -16.21
C GLN A 619 -15.22 20.25 -15.68
N SER A 620 -15.87 21.34 -16.06
CA SER A 620 -17.29 21.56 -15.88
C SER A 620 -18.05 20.60 -16.79
N GLY A 621 -19.04 19.92 -16.21
CA GLY A 621 -19.99 19.10 -16.95
C GLY A 621 -21.34 19.29 -16.29
N ALA A 622 -22.24 19.95 -17.02
CA ALA A 622 -23.58 20.30 -16.57
C ALA A 622 -24.37 19.06 -16.13
N SER A 623 -25.09 19.20 -15.02
CA SER A 623 -25.96 18.18 -14.45
C SER A 623 -27.31 18.16 -15.15
N ALA A 624 -27.79 16.97 -15.54
CA ALA A 624 -29.20 16.74 -15.82
C ALA A 624 -29.88 15.96 -14.69
N HIS A 625 -31.16 16.23 -14.49
CA HIS A 625 -31.98 15.92 -13.32
C HIS A 625 -32.23 14.43 -13.06
N ARG A 626 -32.58 14.15 -11.79
CA ARG A 626 -32.84 12.83 -11.21
C ARG A 626 -34.30 12.43 -11.36
N THR A 627 -34.54 11.13 -11.46
CA THR A 627 -35.68 10.48 -10.77
C THR A 627 -35.19 9.21 -10.09
N ALA A 628 -35.65 9.04 -8.86
CA ALA A 628 -35.19 8.06 -7.89
C ALA A 628 -36.01 6.76 -8.00
N GLU A 629 -35.36 5.61 -7.78
CA GLU A 629 -35.98 4.51 -7.05
C GLU A 629 -34.90 3.60 -6.46
N ARG A 630 -35.10 3.26 -5.19
CA ARG A 630 -34.16 2.58 -4.30
C ARG A 630 -34.28 1.06 -4.51
N ARG A 631 -33.18 0.37 -4.83
CA ARG A 631 -33.02 -1.07 -4.56
C ARG A 631 -31.58 -1.38 -4.18
N ASP A 632 -31.44 -2.15 -3.11
CA ASP A 632 -30.18 -2.74 -2.67
C ASP A 632 -29.94 -4.03 -3.46
N ARG A 633 -28.78 -4.09 -4.12
CA ARG A 633 -28.22 -5.31 -4.70
C ARG A 633 -26.76 -5.36 -4.33
N ALA A 634 -26.38 -6.47 -3.70
CA ALA A 634 -25.00 -6.79 -3.37
C ALA A 634 -24.14 -6.79 -4.65
N THR A 635 -22.91 -6.28 -4.52
CA THR A 635 -21.92 -6.24 -5.60
C THR A 635 -21.09 -7.51 -5.48
N PRO A 636 -21.05 -8.43 -6.46
CA PRO A 636 -20.16 -9.58 -6.40
C PRO A 636 -18.90 -9.25 -7.20
N ASP A 637 -17.88 -8.74 -6.52
CA ASP A 637 -16.50 -8.71 -7.02
C ASP A 637 -15.57 -9.13 -5.88
N GLU A 638 -15.90 -10.25 -5.24
CA GLU A 638 -14.92 -11.05 -4.51
C GLU A 638 -15.00 -12.48 -5.06
N PRO A 639 -13.94 -12.99 -5.71
CA PRO A 639 -13.85 -14.40 -6.02
C PRO A 639 -13.90 -15.17 -4.71
N ARG A 640 -15.02 -15.87 -4.45
CA ARG A 640 -15.11 -16.87 -3.38
C ARG A 640 -13.99 -17.90 -3.58
N HIS A 641 -13.38 -18.28 -2.47
CA HIS A 641 -12.52 -19.46 -2.43
C HIS A 641 -13.32 -20.67 -2.90
N VAL A 642 -12.77 -21.41 -3.88
CA VAL A 642 -13.16 -22.81 -4.08
C VAL A 642 -12.75 -23.52 -2.79
N ARG A 643 -13.73 -23.91 -1.99
CA ARG A 643 -13.55 -24.89 -0.93
C ARG A 643 -13.63 -26.24 -1.62
N ASP A 644 -12.51 -26.94 -1.67
CA ASP A 644 -12.52 -28.38 -1.91
C ASP A 644 -13.06 -29.03 -0.63
N HIS A 645 -14.34 -29.38 -0.61
CA HIS A 645 -14.89 -30.32 0.36
C HIS A 645 -15.75 -31.34 -0.38
N ALA A 646 -15.17 -32.52 -0.59
CA ALA A 646 -15.94 -33.74 -0.56
C ALA A 646 -16.44 -33.95 0.89
N GLY A 647 -17.72 -34.29 1.05
CA GLY A 647 -18.35 -34.59 2.34
C GLY A 647 -19.43 -33.58 2.74
N ALA A 648 -20.67 -34.06 2.85
CA ALA A 648 -21.81 -33.30 3.34
C ALA A 648 -21.58 -32.82 4.79
N PRO A 649 -21.91 -31.57 5.14
CA PRO A 649 -21.80 -31.11 6.52
C PRO A 649 -22.93 -31.70 7.36
N GLY A 650 -22.57 -32.57 8.30
CA GLY A 650 -23.46 -32.97 9.41
C GLY A 650 -23.84 -31.77 10.28
N THR A 651 -25.02 -31.85 10.89
CA THR A 651 -25.57 -30.89 11.85
C THR A 651 -24.63 -30.70 13.04
N ARG A 652 -24.19 -29.44 13.27
CA ARG A 652 -23.44 -29.07 14.49
C ARG A 652 -24.43 -28.61 15.57
N PRO A 653 -24.40 -29.20 16.77
CA PRO A 653 -25.12 -28.66 17.92
C PRO A 653 -24.44 -27.37 18.42
N ALA A 654 -25.24 -26.51 19.06
CA ALA A 654 -24.78 -25.28 19.67
C ALA A 654 -23.91 -25.58 20.90
N CYS A 655 -22.67 -25.08 20.92
CA CYS A 655 -21.85 -25.06 22.13
C CYS A 655 -21.79 -23.63 22.67
N SER A 656 -22.59 -23.38 23.71
CA SER A 656 -22.26 -22.44 24.78
C SER A 656 -21.07 -23.00 25.58
N PRO A 657 -20.17 -22.16 26.12
CA PRO A 657 -19.32 -22.57 27.23
C PRO A 657 -19.70 -21.80 28.49
N GLN A 658 -20.43 -22.48 29.38
CA GLN A 658 -20.33 -22.26 30.81
C GLN A 658 -19.06 -22.94 31.33
N LEU A 659 -18.47 -22.26 32.31
CA LEU A 659 -17.52 -22.67 33.35
C LEU A 659 -17.39 -24.18 33.65
N THR A 660 -16.15 -24.63 33.89
CA THR A 660 -15.62 -25.34 35.09
C THR A 660 -14.15 -25.67 34.83
N LEU A 661 -13.21 -25.09 35.60
CA LEU A 661 -12.45 -25.77 36.67
C LEU A 661 -11.84 -27.10 36.22
N TRP A 662 -10.55 -27.09 35.87
CA TRP A 662 -9.41 -27.74 36.56
C TRP A 662 -8.11 -27.29 35.88
#